data_AF-A0A5E4B5U8-F1
#
_entry.id   AF-A0A5E4B5U8-F1
#
_cell.length_a   1.000
_cell.length_b   1.000
_cell.length_c   1.000
_cell.angle_alpha   90.00
_cell.angle_beta   90.00
_cell.angle_gamma   90.00
#
_symmetry.space_group_name_H-M   'P 1'
#
loop_
_entity.id
_entity.type
_entity.pdbx_description
1 polymer ?
#
loop_
_entity_poly.entity_id
_entity_poly.type
_entity_poly.pdbx_seq_one_letter_code
_entity_poly.pdbx_strand_id
1 'polypeptide(L)'
;MEEERNFTTEQVTAMLLSKLKETAESVLKKPVVDCVVSVPCFYTDAERRSVMDATQIAGLNCLRLMNETTAVALAYGIYKQDLPALEEKPRNVVFVDMGHSAYQVSVCAFNRGKLKVLATAFDTTLGGRKFDEVLVNHFCEEFGKKYKLDIKSKIRALLRLSQECEKLKKLMSANASDLPLSIECFMNDVDVSGTMNRGKFLEMCDDLLARVEPPLRSVLEQAKLKKEDIYAVEIVGGATRIPAVKEKISKFFGKELSTTLNADEAVTRGCALQCAILSPAFKVREFSITDVVAYPISLRWNSPAEEGSSDCEVFSKNHAAPFSKVLTFYRKEPFTLEAYYSSPQDLPYPDPAIAQFSVQKVTPQSDGSSSKVKVKVRVNVHGIFSVSSASLVEVHKSEENEEPMETDQNAKEEEMQVDQEEQHVEEQQQQTPAENKLESEEMETSQAGLKDKKMDQPPQAKKAKVKTSTVDLPIENQLLWQIDREMLNLYIENEGKMIMQDKLEKERNDAKNAVEEYVYEMRDKLSGEYEKFVSEDDRNSFTLKLEDTENWLYEDGEDQPKQVYVDKLAELKNLGQPIKTRFQESEERPKLFEELGKQIQQYMKIISSFKNKEDQYDHLDAADVAKIEKSTNEAMEWMNNKLNLQNKQSLTMDPVVKTKEIEAKIKELTSMCNPIISKPKPKVEPPKEEQKNAEQNGPVDGQGDNPGPQAAEQGADTAVPSDSDKKLPEMDID
;
A
#
# COMPACT_ATOMS: atom_id res chain seq x y z
N MET A 1 14.95 -34.57 0.88
CA MET A 1 14.71 -33.20 0.38
C MET A 1 15.84 -32.83 -0.58
N GLU A 2 16.03 -33.59 -1.67
CA GLU A 2 17.26 -33.55 -2.48
C GLU A 2 16.97 -33.32 -3.98
N GLU A 3 15.87 -32.64 -4.30
CA GLU A 3 15.60 -32.22 -5.67
C GLU A 3 16.31 -30.90 -5.97
N GLU A 4 17.38 -30.95 -6.77
CA GLU A 4 18.04 -29.74 -7.27
C GLU A 4 17.08 -28.96 -8.18
N ARG A 5 16.76 -27.72 -7.80
CA ARG A 5 15.92 -26.82 -8.60
C ARG A 5 16.66 -25.54 -8.95
N ASN A 6 16.63 -25.18 -10.23
CA ASN A 6 17.11 -23.90 -10.71
C ASN A 6 15.96 -22.88 -10.68
N PHE A 7 16.21 -21.69 -10.15
CA PHE A 7 15.26 -20.57 -10.12
C PHE A 7 15.89 -19.35 -10.76
N THR A 8 15.12 -18.57 -11.52
CA THR A 8 15.60 -17.29 -12.06
C THR A 8 15.62 -16.20 -10.98
N THR A 9 16.31 -15.08 -11.25
CA THR A 9 16.33 -13.91 -10.36
C THR A 9 14.92 -13.38 -10.10
N GLU A 10 14.06 -13.41 -11.11
CA GLU A 10 12.65 -13.00 -11.02
C GLU A 10 11.86 -13.92 -10.09
N GLN A 11 12.06 -15.24 -10.17
CA GLN A 11 11.41 -16.20 -9.26
C GLN A 11 11.87 -16.01 -7.80
N VAL A 12 13.17 -15.87 -7.55
CA VAL A 12 13.71 -15.63 -6.20
C VAL A 12 13.24 -14.27 -5.65
N THR A 13 13.12 -13.26 -6.52
CA THR A 13 12.54 -11.95 -6.15
C THR A 13 11.04 -12.07 -5.87
N ALA A 14 10.31 -12.90 -6.63
CA ALA A 14 8.89 -13.14 -6.42
C ALA A 14 8.63 -13.83 -5.08
N MET A 15 9.39 -14.86 -4.70
CA MET A 15 9.30 -15.52 -3.38
C MET A 15 9.44 -14.50 -2.23
N LEU A 16 10.38 -13.56 -2.34
CA LEU A 16 10.56 -12.48 -1.38
C LEU A 16 9.33 -11.54 -1.35
N LEU A 17 8.81 -11.16 -2.50
CA LEU A 17 7.59 -10.34 -2.62
C LEU A 17 6.34 -11.07 -2.07
N SER A 18 6.20 -12.37 -2.30
CA SER A 18 5.16 -13.24 -1.73
C SER A 18 5.25 -13.27 -0.20
N LYS A 19 6.46 -13.36 0.37
CA LYS A 19 6.63 -13.32 1.83
C LYS A 19 6.35 -11.94 2.43
N LEU A 20 6.72 -10.87 1.74
CA LEU A 20 6.37 -9.50 2.13
C LEU A 20 4.85 -9.26 2.04
N LYS A 21 4.19 -9.84 1.04
CA LYS A 21 2.73 -9.85 0.89
C LYS A 21 2.04 -10.59 2.04
N GLU A 22 2.43 -11.83 2.36
CA GLU A 22 1.90 -12.57 3.52
C GLU A 22 2.06 -11.76 4.82
N THR A 23 3.22 -11.11 4.99
CA THR A 23 3.51 -10.27 6.16
C THR A 23 2.55 -9.06 6.23
N ALA A 24 2.33 -8.36 5.12
CA ALA A 24 1.41 -7.23 5.04
C ALA A 24 -0.06 -7.67 5.24
N GLU A 25 -0.50 -8.75 4.61
CA GLU A 25 -1.84 -9.31 4.75
C GLU A 25 -2.12 -9.78 6.19
N SER A 26 -1.11 -10.39 6.83
CA SER A 26 -1.18 -10.83 8.23
C SER A 26 -1.32 -9.65 9.21
N VAL A 27 -0.71 -8.50 8.94
CA VAL A 27 -0.88 -7.28 9.78
C VAL A 27 -2.19 -6.57 9.47
N LEU A 28 -2.53 -6.39 8.20
CA LEU A 28 -3.70 -5.61 7.74
C LEU A 28 -5.03 -6.37 7.87
N LYS A 29 -4.99 -7.70 8.02
CA LYS A 29 -6.15 -8.62 8.01
C LYS A 29 -7.02 -8.47 6.76
N LYS A 30 -6.39 -8.11 5.63
CA LYS A 30 -7.00 -7.82 4.32
C LYS A 30 -6.05 -8.27 3.21
N PRO A 31 -6.55 -8.70 2.04
CA PRO A 31 -5.71 -9.06 0.90
C PRO A 31 -4.96 -7.83 0.35
N VAL A 32 -3.75 -8.05 -0.16
CA VAL A 32 -2.88 -7.03 -0.77
C VAL A 32 -2.72 -7.36 -2.25
N VAL A 33 -3.33 -6.53 -3.10
CA VAL A 33 -3.33 -6.70 -4.56
C VAL A 33 -2.40 -5.70 -5.23
N ASP A 34 -2.54 -4.41 -4.92
CA ASP A 34 -1.76 -3.34 -5.53
C ASP A 34 -0.46 -3.05 -4.77
N CYS A 35 0.63 -2.76 -5.49
CA CYS A 35 1.90 -2.35 -4.91
C CYS A 35 2.61 -1.25 -5.72
N VAL A 36 3.58 -0.60 -5.07
CA VAL A 36 4.60 0.25 -5.71
C VAL A 36 5.94 -0.25 -5.21
N VAL A 37 6.83 -0.63 -6.13
CA VAL A 37 8.15 -1.20 -5.80
C VAL A 37 9.24 -0.17 -6.07
N SER A 38 10.13 0.02 -5.10
CA SER A 38 11.34 0.82 -5.27
C SER A 38 12.40 0.04 -6.05
N VAL A 39 13.07 0.72 -6.98
CA VAL A 39 14.27 0.23 -7.66
C VAL A 39 15.37 1.30 -7.63
N PRO A 40 16.66 0.93 -7.66
CA PRO A 40 17.74 1.89 -7.83
C PRO A 40 17.54 2.76 -9.08
N CYS A 41 17.92 4.03 -9.02
CA CYS A 41 17.74 4.96 -10.15
C CYS A 41 18.56 4.54 -11.38
N PHE A 42 19.58 3.71 -11.20
CA PHE A 42 20.43 3.14 -12.23
C PHE A 42 19.92 1.81 -12.82
N TYR A 43 18.76 1.28 -12.39
CA TYR A 43 18.21 0.06 -13.01
C TYR A 43 17.87 0.30 -14.48
N THR A 44 18.29 -0.61 -15.36
CA THR A 44 18.02 -0.59 -16.79
C THR A 44 16.57 -0.97 -17.11
N ASP A 45 16.16 -0.79 -18.36
CA ASP A 45 14.88 -1.26 -18.90
C ASP A 45 14.67 -2.78 -18.68
N ALA A 46 15.71 -3.60 -18.84
CA ALA A 46 15.66 -5.04 -18.61
C ALA A 46 15.49 -5.37 -17.11
N GLU A 47 16.30 -4.78 -16.24
CA GLU A 47 16.20 -4.99 -14.79
C GLU A 47 14.82 -4.53 -14.25
N ARG A 48 14.25 -3.47 -14.83
CA ARG A 48 12.88 -3.03 -14.55
C ARG A 48 11.83 -4.03 -15.03
N ARG A 49 12.00 -4.67 -16.19
CA ARG A 49 11.12 -5.76 -16.65
C ARG A 49 11.19 -6.97 -15.72
N SER A 50 12.38 -7.41 -15.34
CA SER A 50 12.56 -8.49 -14.34
C SER A 50 11.81 -8.22 -13.03
N VAL A 51 11.80 -6.97 -12.53
CA VAL A 51 11.01 -6.62 -11.33
C VAL A 51 9.51 -6.60 -11.61
N MET A 52 9.05 -6.12 -12.78
CA MET A 52 7.63 -6.22 -13.16
C MET A 52 7.17 -7.68 -13.27
N ASP A 53 7.99 -8.56 -13.86
CA ASP A 53 7.70 -9.98 -14.01
C ASP A 53 7.70 -10.68 -12.63
N ALA A 54 8.65 -10.36 -11.74
CA ALA A 54 8.64 -10.83 -10.36
C ALA A 54 7.38 -10.40 -9.58
N THR A 55 6.87 -9.17 -9.77
CA THR A 55 5.60 -8.74 -9.16
C THR A 55 4.40 -9.53 -9.70
N GLN A 56 4.38 -9.87 -10.98
CA GLN A 56 3.33 -10.70 -11.57
C GLN A 56 3.37 -12.13 -11.01
N ILE A 57 4.56 -12.72 -10.86
CA ILE A 57 4.75 -14.05 -10.25
C ILE A 57 4.23 -14.09 -8.79
N ALA A 58 4.51 -13.05 -7.99
CA ALA A 58 3.99 -12.90 -6.62
C ALA A 58 2.48 -12.56 -6.54
N GLY A 59 1.79 -12.45 -7.68
CA GLY A 59 0.39 -12.03 -7.74
C GLY A 59 0.15 -10.63 -7.18
N LEU A 60 1.00 -9.68 -7.54
CA LEU A 60 0.91 -8.26 -7.18
C LEU A 60 0.81 -7.38 -8.43
N ASN A 61 -0.16 -6.47 -8.43
CA ASN A 61 -0.33 -5.44 -9.45
C ASN A 61 0.62 -4.26 -9.16
N CYS A 62 1.76 -4.22 -9.84
CA CYS A 62 2.72 -3.13 -9.70
C CYS A 62 2.21 -1.86 -10.39
N LEU A 63 1.57 -0.96 -9.63
CA LEU A 63 1.05 0.32 -10.11
C LEU A 63 2.16 1.24 -10.63
N ARG A 64 3.38 1.13 -10.07
CA ARG A 64 4.56 1.89 -10.48
C ARG A 64 5.86 1.24 -9.96
N LEU A 65 6.89 1.19 -10.82
CA LEU A 65 8.28 1.13 -10.34
C LEU A 65 8.77 2.56 -10.08
N MET A 66 9.33 2.80 -8.90
CA MET A 66 9.76 4.13 -8.46
C MET A 66 11.26 4.12 -8.17
N ASN A 67 11.99 5.13 -8.65
CA ASN A 67 13.39 5.29 -8.29
C ASN A 67 13.51 5.56 -6.78
N GLU A 68 14.38 4.85 -6.06
CA GLU A 68 14.56 4.93 -4.60
C GLU A 68 14.72 6.38 -4.11
N THR A 69 15.63 7.13 -4.74
CA THR A 69 15.86 8.55 -4.43
C THR A 69 14.67 9.45 -4.74
N THR A 70 13.82 9.10 -5.72
CA THR A 70 12.55 9.80 -5.99
C THR A 70 11.48 9.47 -4.94
N ALA A 71 11.45 8.24 -4.42
CA ALA A 71 10.56 7.85 -3.31
C ALA A 71 10.92 8.63 -2.03
N VAL A 72 12.21 8.73 -1.71
CA VAL A 72 12.75 9.57 -0.62
C VAL A 72 12.38 11.05 -0.84
N ALA A 73 12.51 11.54 -2.07
CA ALA A 73 12.13 12.91 -2.43
C ALA A 73 10.62 13.19 -2.30
N LEU A 74 9.74 12.22 -2.61
CA LEU A 74 8.30 12.31 -2.36
C LEU A 74 8.01 12.35 -0.85
N ALA A 75 8.60 11.44 -0.08
CA ALA A 75 8.45 11.38 1.37
C ALA A 75 8.89 12.68 2.04
N TYR A 76 9.92 13.34 1.52
CA TYR A 76 10.29 14.71 1.92
C TYR A 76 9.23 15.74 1.50
N GLY A 77 8.96 15.85 0.20
CA GLY A 77 8.24 16.98 -0.38
C GLY A 77 6.76 17.10 0.01
N ILE A 78 6.08 15.97 0.26
CA ILE A 78 4.64 15.99 0.53
C ILE A 78 4.28 16.53 1.93
N TYR A 79 5.19 16.38 2.91
CA TYR A 79 4.99 16.85 4.29
C TYR A 79 5.55 18.25 4.55
N LYS A 80 6.51 18.76 3.74
CA LYS A 80 6.96 20.15 3.87
C LYS A 80 5.81 21.11 3.51
N GLN A 81 5.56 22.07 4.40
CA GLN A 81 4.50 23.09 4.24
C GLN A 81 5.05 24.40 3.68
N ASP A 82 6.35 24.64 3.87
CA ASP A 82 7.11 25.87 3.58
C ASP A 82 7.77 25.87 2.19
N LEU A 83 7.30 25.00 1.26
CA LEU A 83 7.85 24.94 -0.10
C LEU A 83 7.42 26.16 -0.92
N PRO A 84 8.32 26.72 -1.77
CA PRO A 84 8.01 27.88 -2.62
C PRO A 84 6.77 27.69 -3.51
N ALA A 85 6.08 28.77 -3.85
CA ALA A 85 5.00 28.75 -4.83
C ALA A 85 5.48 28.27 -6.21
N LEU A 86 4.56 27.90 -7.10
CA LEU A 86 4.90 27.37 -8.44
C LEU A 86 5.63 28.39 -9.33
N GLU A 87 5.37 29.68 -9.13
CA GLU A 87 6.02 30.79 -9.84
C GLU A 87 7.35 31.24 -9.20
N GLU A 88 7.66 30.75 -8.01
CA GLU A 88 8.90 31.08 -7.29
C GLU A 88 10.03 30.13 -7.69
N LYS A 89 11.28 30.58 -7.47
CA LYS A 89 12.46 29.73 -7.68
C LYS A 89 12.33 28.45 -6.83
N PRO A 90 12.49 27.25 -7.42
CA PRO A 90 12.35 26.00 -6.69
C PRO A 90 13.43 25.87 -5.62
N ARG A 91 13.07 25.18 -4.53
CA ARG A 91 14.02 24.78 -3.49
C ARG A 91 14.76 23.53 -3.96
N ASN A 92 16.05 23.67 -4.27
CA ASN A 92 16.91 22.54 -4.67
C ASN A 92 17.38 21.78 -3.42
N VAL A 93 17.12 20.48 -3.34
CA VAL A 93 17.59 19.60 -2.26
C VAL A 93 18.33 18.41 -2.88
N VAL A 94 19.46 18.05 -2.29
CA VAL A 94 20.19 16.82 -2.65
C VAL A 94 19.72 15.70 -1.73
N PHE A 95 19.39 14.55 -2.30
CA PHE A 95 19.22 13.30 -1.56
C PHE A 95 20.43 12.41 -1.83
N VAL A 96 21.03 11.90 -0.75
CA VAL A 96 22.18 11.00 -0.79
C VAL A 96 21.81 9.70 -0.09
N ASP A 97 21.80 8.60 -0.83
CA ASP A 97 21.51 7.26 -0.34
C ASP A 97 22.77 6.39 -0.43
N MET A 98 23.14 5.71 0.66
CA MET A 98 24.13 4.63 0.62
C MET A 98 23.58 3.41 1.36
N GLY A 99 23.13 2.43 0.58
CA GLY A 99 22.55 1.18 1.06
C GLY A 99 23.61 0.11 1.33
N HIS A 100 23.20 -1.16 1.19
CA HIS A 100 24.10 -2.31 1.34
C HIS A 100 25.06 -2.46 0.15
N SER A 101 24.57 -2.35 -1.08
CA SER A 101 25.34 -2.62 -2.31
C SER A 101 25.83 -1.37 -3.05
N ALA A 102 25.02 -0.32 -3.11
CA ALA A 102 25.23 0.82 -4.00
C ALA A 102 25.03 2.19 -3.32
N TYR A 103 25.54 3.22 -3.99
CA TYR A 103 25.55 4.61 -3.58
C TYR A 103 24.88 5.46 -4.66
N GLN A 104 23.92 6.29 -4.27
CA GLN A 104 23.05 7.03 -5.20
C GLN A 104 22.85 8.46 -4.73
N VAL A 105 22.82 9.39 -5.69
CA VAL A 105 22.69 10.82 -5.45
C VAL A 105 21.68 11.39 -6.44
N SER A 106 20.72 12.16 -5.94
CA SER A 106 19.69 12.82 -6.75
C SER A 106 19.55 14.28 -6.34
N VAL A 107 19.44 15.18 -7.34
CA VAL A 107 19.17 16.60 -7.10
C VAL A 107 17.73 16.88 -7.49
N CYS A 108 16.92 17.35 -6.55
CA CYS A 108 15.49 17.55 -6.70
C CYS A 108 15.09 19.02 -6.50
N ALA A 109 14.35 19.55 -7.47
CA ALA A 109 13.69 20.86 -7.38
C ALA A 109 12.27 20.71 -6.81
N PHE A 110 11.97 21.45 -5.76
CA PHE A 110 10.66 21.48 -5.11
C PHE A 110 9.95 22.83 -5.22
N ASN A 111 8.67 22.77 -5.58
CA ASN A 111 7.67 23.81 -5.34
C ASN A 111 6.48 23.17 -4.59
N ARG A 112 5.54 23.97 -4.09
CA ARG A 112 4.33 23.51 -3.39
C ARG A 112 3.52 22.56 -4.28
N GLY A 113 3.48 21.27 -3.91
CA GLY A 113 2.77 20.23 -4.66
C GLY A 113 3.50 19.69 -5.88
N LYS A 114 4.79 19.97 -6.06
CA LYS A 114 5.56 19.58 -7.25
C LYS A 114 7.02 19.22 -6.92
N LEU A 115 7.40 18.02 -7.32
CA LEU A 115 8.77 17.49 -7.33
C LEU A 115 9.22 17.31 -8.79
N LYS A 116 10.38 17.87 -9.12
CA LYS A 116 11.11 17.52 -10.34
C LYS A 116 12.53 17.06 -9.98
N VAL A 117 12.88 15.83 -10.33
CA VAL A 117 14.28 15.38 -10.35
C VAL A 117 15.01 16.14 -11.49
N LEU A 118 16.19 16.69 -11.20
CA LEU A 118 17.00 17.45 -12.15
C LEU A 118 18.11 16.59 -12.76
N ALA A 119 18.80 15.81 -11.93
CA ALA A 119 19.81 14.85 -12.36
C ALA A 119 20.03 13.76 -11.30
N THR A 120 20.54 12.61 -11.73
CA THR A 120 21.02 11.53 -10.86
C THR A 120 22.48 11.15 -11.16
N ALA A 121 23.19 10.69 -10.14
CA ALA A 121 24.52 10.10 -10.26
C ALA A 121 24.67 8.99 -9.22
N PHE A 122 25.53 8.00 -9.48
CA PHE A 122 25.61 6.78 -8.66
C PHE A 122 26.96 6.08 -8.80
N ASP A 123 27.25 5.21 -7.83
CA ASP A 123 28.25 4.15 -7.92
C ASP A 123 27.55 2.84 -7.55
N THR A 124 27.39 1.95 -8.55
CA THR A 124 26.61 0.70 -8.43
C THR A 124 27.27 -0.35 -7.54
N THR A 125 28.52 -0.12 -7.11
CA THR A 125 29.31 -1.11 -6.35
C THR A 125 29.87 -0.58 -5.02
N LEU A 126 29.62 0.69 -4.69
CA LEU A 126 29.99 1.29 -3.41
C LEU A 126 28.81 1.24 -2.44
N GLY A 127 28.89 0.42 -1.40
CA GLY A 127 27.87 0.35 -0.36
C GLY A 127 28.40 -0.31 0.91
N GLY A 128 27.55 -0.42 1.93
CA GLY A 128 27.89 -0.99 3.24
C GLY A 128 28.63 -2.34 3.18
N ARG A 129 28.35 -3.16 2.17
CA ARG A 129 28.99 -4.46 1.90
C ARG A 129 30.48 -4.35 1.59
N LYS A 130 30.94 -3.31 0.88
CA LYS A 130 32.37 -3.16 0.56
C LYS A 130 33.21 -2.85 1.80
N PHE A 131 32.63 -2.10 2.75
CA PHE A 131 33.22 -1.91 4.06
C PHE A 131 33.28 -3.21 4.88
N ASP A 132 32.29 -4.11 4.73
CA ASP A 132 32.36 -5.45 5.33
C ASP A 132 33.43 -6.33 4.67
N GLU A 133 33.50 -6.34 3.33
CA GLU A 133 34.49 -7.10 2.57
C GLU A 133 35.94 -6.70 2.93
N VAL A 134 36.20 -5.44 3.28
CA VAL A 134 37.52 -5.02 3.82
C VAL A 134 37.82 -5.69 5.17
N LEU A 135 36.87 -5.66 6.11
CA LEU A 135 37.05 -6.29 7.43
C LEU A 135 37.17 -7.82 7.33
N VAL A 136 36.35 -8.47 6.50
CA VAL A 136 36.40 -9.91 6.24
C VAL A 136 37.76 -10.31 5.65
N ASN A 137 38.29 -9.54 4.68
CA ASN A 137 39.63 -9.83 4.16
C ASN A 137 40.73 -9.63 5.22
N HIS A 138 40.64 -8.58 6.05
CA HIS A 138 41.59 -8.35 7.13
C HIS A 138 41.62 -9.52 8.13
N PHE A 139 40.46 -9.96 8.63
CA PHE A 139 40.40 -11.08 9.57
C PHE A 139 40.66 -12.44 8.93
N CYS A 140 40.35 -12.64 7.64
CA CYS A 140 40.84 -13.83 6.91
C CYS A 140 42.37 -13.90 6.91
N GLU A 141 43.06 -12.78 6.71
CA GLU A 141 44.52 -12.75 6.77
C GLU A 141 45.08 -12.86 8.20
N GLU A 142 44.48 -12.16 9.18
CA GLU A 142 44.91 -12.25 10.58
C GLU A 142 44.76 -13.69 11.08
N PHE A 143 43.61 -14.32 10.88
CA PHE A 143 43.33 -15.66 11.39
C PHE A 143 44.05 -16.76 10.58
N GLY A 144 44.28 -16.55 9.28
CA GLY A 144 45.17 -17.39 8.50
C GLY A 144 46.61 -17.39 9.02
N LYS A 145 47.12 -16.24 9.50
CA LYS A 145 48.46 -16.11 10.10
C LYS A 145 48.52 -16.61 11.54
N LYS A 146 47.52 -16.28 12.36
CA LYS A 146 47.45 -16.52 13.82
C LYS A 146 46.99 -17.94 14.18
N TYR A 147 45.97 -18.46 13.50
CA TYR A 147 45.33 -19.75 13.79
C TYR A 147 45.55 -20.81 12.70
N LYS A 148 46.19 -20.45 11.58
CA LYS A 148 46.43 -21.33 10.41
C LYS A 148 45.15 -21.87 9.77
N LEU A 149 44.05 -21.11 9.86
CA LEU A 149 42.76 -21.46 9.29
C LEU A 149 42.60 -20.90 7.87
N ASP A 150 42.25 -21.74 6.90
CA ASP A 150 41.74 -21.28 5.61
C ASP A 150 40.22 -21.11 5.66
N ILE A 151 39.81 -19.87 5.87
CA ILE A 151 38.41 -19.46 5.99
C ILE A 151 37.74 -19.36 4.61
N LYS A 152 38.51 -19.09 3.55
CA LYS A 152 37.97 -18.79 2.22
C LYS A 152 37.47 -20.03 1.48
N SER A 153 37.98 -21.23 1.79
CA SER A 153 37.42 -22.50 1.29
C SER A 153 36.20 -23.02 2.06
N LYS A 154 35.77 -22.38 3.15
CA LYS A 154 34.65 -22.83 4.00
C LYS A 154 33.54 -21.79 4.08
N ILE A 155 32.56 -21.91 3.18
CA ILE A 155 31.40 -21.00 3.05
C ILE A 155 30.74 -20.69 4.41
N ARG A 156 30.46 -21.70 5.24
CA ARG A 156 29.85 -21.49 6.58
C ARG A 156 30.72 -20.66 7.53
N ALA A 157 32.04 -20.78 7.48
CA ALA A 157 32.96 -19.98 8.29
C ALA A 157 33.05 -18.54 7.74
N LEU A 158 33.15 -18.38 6.42
CA LEU A 158 33.16 -17.08 5.76
C LEU A 158 31.87 -16.28 6.02
N LEU A 159 30.70 -16.93 6.01
CA LEU A 159 29.42 -16.32 6.35
C LEU A 159 29.37 -15.85 7.82
N ARG A 160 29.78 -16.71 8.78
CA ARG A 160 29.87 -16.32 10.21
C ARG A 160 30.81 -15.13 10.41
N LEU A 161 31.99 -15.13 9.79
CA LEU A 161 32.92 -14.01 9.87
C LEU A 161 32.33 -12.73 9.26
N SER A 162 31.58 -12.84 8.16
CA SER A 162 30.93 -11.70 7.50
C SER A 162 29.86 -11.06 8.41
N GLN A 163 29.08 -11.87 9.13
CA GLN A 163 28.08 -11.39 10.09
C GLN A 163 28.73 -10.64 11.27
N GLU A 164 29.82 -11.17 11.84
CA GLU A 164 30.54 -10.47 12.92
C GLU A 164 31.30 -9.22 12.43
N CYS A 165 31.81 -9.23 11.20
CA CYS A 165 32.39 -8.02 10.59
C CYS A 165 31.34 -6.92 10.38
N GLU A 166 30.12 -7.26 9.97
CA GLU A 166 29.03 -6.29 9.80
C GLU A 166 28.58 -5.69 11.13
N LYS A 167 28.47 -6.52 12.19
CA LYS A 167 28.25 -6.06 13.57
C LYS A 167 29.37 -5.12 14.04
N LEU A 168 30.63 -5.49 13.82
CA LEU A 168 31.80 -4.69 14.19
C LEU A 168 31.81 -3.33 13.47
N LYS A 169 31.49 -3.28 12.17
CA LYS A 169 31.31 -2.03 11.41
C LYS A 169 30.21 -1.14 11.99
N LYS A 170 29.07 -1.72 12.38
CA LYS A 170 27.96 -1.00 13.05
C LYS A 170 28.42 -0.44 14.40
N LEU A 171 29.11 -1.22 15.22
CA LEU A 171 29.65 -0.79 16.51
C LEU A 171 30.71 0.32 16.38
N MET A 172 31.64 0.22 15.41
CA MET A 172 32.63 1.27 15.11
C MET A 172 32.00 2.58 14.62
N SER A 173 30.78 2.54 14.08
CA SER A 173 30.09 3.77 13.67
C SER A 173 29.69 4.63 14.87
N ALA A 174 29.44 4.01 16.04
CA ALA A 174 29.25 4.71 17.31
C ALA A 174 30.59 4.91 18.05
N ASN A 175 31.33 3.82 18.29
CA ASN A 175 32.49 3.79 19.17
C ASN A 175 33.82 3.98 18.41
N ALA A 176 34.72 4.79 18.97
CA ALA A 176 36.00 5.11 18.35
C ALA A 176 37.16 4.17 18.76
N SER A 177 37.07 3.59 19.95
CA SER A 177 38.08 2.76 20.59
C SER A 177 38.26 1.40 19.91
N ASP A 178 39.25 0.63 20.37
CA ASP A 178 39.35 -0.79 20.05
C ASP A 178 38.10 -1.54 20.53
N LEU A 179 37.58 -2.39 19.66
CA LEU A 179 36.45 -3.27 19.87
C LEU A 179 36.90 -4.72 19.59
N PRO A 180 36.48 -5.69 20.41
CA PRO A 180 36.78 -7.10 20.17
C PRO A 180 35.89 -7.67 19.05
N LEU A 181 36.46 -8.60 18.29
CA LEU A 181 35.71 -9.59 17.52
C LEU A 181 36.13 -10.95 18.04
N SER A 182 35.17 -11.78 18.44
CA SER A 182 35.40 -13.13 18.97
C SER A 182 34.34 -14.08 18.43
N ILE A 183 34.76 -15.26 17.97
CA ILE A 183 33.84 -16.28 17.43
C ILE A 183 34.24 -17.65 17.96
N GLU A 184 33.35 -18.23 18.76
CA GLU A 184 33.52 -19.55 19.40
C GLU A 184 33.26 -20.69 18.41
N CYS A 185 33.99 -21.81 18.57
CA CYS A 185 33.95 -22.99 17.70
C CYS A 185 33.88 -22.62 16.21
N PHE A 186 34.77 -21.73 15.77
CA PHE A 186 34.62 -21.03 14.50
C PHE A 186 34.88 -21.95 13.30
N MET A 187 35.98 -22.70 13.36
CA MET A 187 36.37 -23.73 12.39
C MET A 187 37.32 -24.72 13.05
N ASN A 188 37.14 -26.02 12.81
CA ASN A 188 37.94 -27.11 13.40
C ASN A 188 38.04 -27.02 14.93
N ASP A 189 36.94 -26.63 15.60
CA ASP A 189 36.84 -26.43 17.05
C ASP A 189 37.85 -25.43 17.64
N VAL A 190 38.35 -24.50 16.79
CA VAL A 190 39.21 -23.38 17.19
C VAL A 190 38.36 -22.12 17.37
N ASP A 191 38.49 -21.48 18.53
CA ASP A 191 37.99 -20.12 18.79
C ASP A 191 38.91 -19.08 18.16
N VAL A 192 38.34 -18.09 17.48
CA VAL A 192 39.10 -16.97 16.90
C VAL A 192 38.77 -15.67 17.60
N SER A 193 39.79 -14.89 17.94
CA SER A 193 39.66 -13.55 18.50
C SER A 193 40.58 -12.56 17.81
N GLY A 194 40.13 -11.32 17.66
CA GLY A 194 40.83 -10.20 17.05
C GLY A 194 40.31 -8.86 17.56
N THR A 195 40.91 -7.76 17.14
CA THR A 195 40.49 -6.40 17.56
C THR A 195 40.54 -5.40 16.40
N MET A 196 39.64 -4.42 16.43
CA MET A 196 39.61 -3.31 15.48
C MET A 196 39.16 -2.02 16.16
N ASN A 197 39.79 -0.89 15.82
CA ASN A 197 39.29 0.44 16.13
C ASN A 197 38.90 1.19 14.86
N ARG A 198 38.10 2.25 15.02
CA ARG A 198 37.60 3.05 13.89
C ARG A 198 38.73 3.66 13.05
N GLY A 199 39.86 4.05 13.66
CA GLY A 199 40.99 4.65 12.95
C GLY A 199 41.59 3.70 11.90
N LYS A 200 42.07 2.54 12.36
CA LYS A 200 42.62 1.47 11.52
C LYS A 200 41.63 0.99 10.46
N PHE A 201 40.34 0.88 10.81
CA PHE A 201 39.29 0.51 9.85
C PHE A 201 39.12 1.52 8.72
N LEU A 202 39.08 2.82 9.03
CA LEU A 202 38.92 3.88 8.03
C LEU A 202 40.17 4.03 7.14
N GLU A 203 41.37 3.82 7.69
CA GLU A 203 42.63 3.78 6.94
C GLU A 203 42.61 2.67 5.86
N MET A 204 42.13 1.46 6.21
CA MET A 204 41.92 0.36 5.26
C MET A 204 40.78 0.61 4.24
N CYS A 205 40.07 1.73 4.33
CA CYS A 205 38.90 2.05 3.51
C CYS A 205 39.05 3.35 2.70
N ASP A 206 40.22 4.01 2.65
CA ASP A 206 40.30 5.33 1.98
C ASP A 206 39.97 5.27 0.47
N ASP A 207 40.29 4.18 -0.24
CA ASP A 207 39.85 3.93 -1.62
C ASP A 207 38.32 3.96 -1.78
N LEU A 208 37.58 3.44 -0.80
CA LEU A 208 36.11 3.47 -0.76
C LEU A 208 35.60 4.87 -0.39
N LEU A 209 36.29 5.55 0.53
CA LEU A 209 35.95 6.91 0.97
C LEU A 209 36.27 7.97 -0.09
N ALA A 210 37.24 7.73 -0.98
CA ALA A 210 37.54 8.58 -2.14
C ALA A 210 36.40 8.54 -3.17
N ARG A 211 35.75 7.38 -3.36
CA ARG A 211 34.62 7.17 -4.29
C ARG A 211 33.31 7.84 -3.88
N VAL A 212 33.22 8.39 -2.66
CA VAL A 212 32.05 9.15 -2.19
C VAL A 212 31.88 10.48 -2.95
N GLU A 213 32.98 11.11 -3.38
CA GLU A 213 32.94 12.47 -3.96
C GLU A 213 32.56 12.54 -5.46
N PRO A 214 33.01 11.64 -6.36
CA PRO A 214 32.72 11.76 -7.79
C PRO A 214 31.22 11.82 -8.16
N PRO A 215 30.30 11.03 -7.56
CA PRO A 215 28.87 11.18 -7.82
C PRO A 215 28.29 12.53 -7.36
N LEU A 216 28.77 13.08 -6.23
CA LEU A 216 28.35 14.41 -5.74
C LEU A 216 28.78 15.53 -6.68
N ARG A 217 29.98 15.42 -7.29
CA ARG A 217 30.46 16.33 -8.33
C ARG A 217 29.62 16.18 -9.61
N SER A 218 29.45 14.95 -10.08
CA SER A 218 28.76 14.64 -11.34
C SER A 218 27.30 15.11 -11.31
N VAL A 219 26.57 14.92 -10.22
CA VAL A 219 25.15 15.31 -10.17
C VAL A 219 24.95 16.83 -10.23
N LEU A 220 25.86 17.61 -9.64
CA LEU A 220 25.82 19.08 -9.70
C LEU A 220 26.15 19.60 -11.10
N GLU A 221 27.15 19.00 -11.76
CA GLU A 221 27.53 19.30 -13.14
C GLU A 221 26.38 18.96 -14.11
N GLN A 222 25.78 17.78 -13.98
CA GLN A 222 24.62 17.35 -14.77
C GLN A 222 23.40 18.27 -14.54
N ALA A 223 23.12 18.66 -13.29
CA ALA A 223 22.04 19.60 -12.96
C ALA A 223 22.35 21.06 -13.32
N LYS A 224 23.61 21.39 -13.67
CA LYS A 224 24.14 22.74 -13.92
C LYS A 224 23.94 23.69 -12.73
N LEU A 225 24.05 23.17 -11.51
CA LEU A 225 23.92 23.90 -10.25
C LEU A 225 25.26 23.97 -9.51
N LYS A 226 25.45 25.02 -8.72
CA LYS A 226 26.60 25.15 -7.82
C LYS A 226 26.24 24.70 -6.41
N LYS A 227 27.23 24.61 -5.52
CA LYS A 227 27.04 24.20 -4.12
C LYS A 227 26.21 25.21 -3.34
N GLU A 228 26.27 26.47 -3.73
CA GLU A 228 25.54 27.60 -3.13
C GLU A 228 24.04 27.55 -3.47
N ASP A 229 23.68 27.01 -4.64
CA ASP A 229 22.30 26.88 -5.12
C ASP A 229 21.51 25.75 -4.43
N ILE A 230 22.17 24.96 -3.58
CA ILE A 230 21.59 23.84 -2.81
C ILE A 230 21.08 24.34 -1.47
N TYR A 231 19.79 24.14 -1.19
CA TYR A 231 19.17 24.49 0.09
C TYR A 231 19.62 23.54 1.21
N ALA A 232 19.46 22.23 1.01
CA ALA A 232 19.76 21.19 1.98
C ALA A 232 20.29 19.92 1.30
N VAL A 233 20.95 19.07 2.10
CA VAL A 233 21.46 17.75 1.72
C VAL A 233 20.91 16.74 2.74
N GLU A 234 19.91 15.97 2.35
CA GLU A 234 19.30 14.93 3.18
C GLU A 234 20.02 13.59 2.94
N ILE A 235 20.39 12.90 4.02
CA ILE A 235 21.07 11.59 3.93
C ILE A 235 20.18 10.45 4.41
N VAL A 236 20.18 9.34 3.65
CA VAL A 236 19.41 8.12 3.91
C VAL A 236 20.26 6.87 3.60
N GLY A 237 19.75 5.67 3.88
CA GLY A 237 20.46 4.42 3.64
C GLY A 237 21.49 4.10 4.74
N GLY A 238 21.52 2.83 5.16
CA GLY A 238 22.21 2.40 6.37
C GLY A 238 23.73 2.67 6.44
N ALA A 239 24.43 2.74 5.30
CA ALA A 239 25.87 2.97 5.27
C ALA A 239 26.25 4.46 5.43
N THR A 240 25.32 5.41 5.22
CA THR A 240 25.56 6.83 5.55
C THR A 240 25.71 7.07 7.05
N ARG A 241 25.42 6.07 7.90
CA ARG A 241 25.73 6.12 9.34
C ARG A 241 27.23 6.10 9.66
N ILE A 242 28.09 5.66 8.74
CA ILE A 242 29.56 5.68 8.90
C ILE A 242 30.05 7.14 9.01
N PRO A 243 30.70 7.57 10.11
CA PRO A 243 31.04 8.98 10.33
C PRO A 243 31.89 9.62 9.22
N ALA A 244 32.85 8.89 8.65
CA ALA A 244 33.70 9.38 7.57
C ALA A 244 32.93 9.61 6.24
N VAL A 245 31.87 8.84 5.98
CA VAL A 245 30.99 9.07 4.82
C VAL A 245 30.24 10.39 5.00
N LYS A 246 29.67 10.63 6.20
CA LYS A 246 29.07 11.93 6.55
C LYS A 246 30.06 13.08 6.42
N GLU A 247 31.28 12.92 6.93
CA GLU A 247 32.32 13.96 6.85
C GLU A 247 32.66 14.30 5.38
N LYS A 248 32.91 13.29 4.53
CA LYS A 248 33.24 13.52 3.11
C LYS A 248 32.08 14.23 2.36
N ILE A 249 30.81 13.86 2.61
CA ILE A 249 29.64 14.54 2.01
C ILE A 249 29.50 15.98 2.55
N SER A 250 29.57 16.17 3.86
CA SER A 250 29.46 17.49 4.50
C SER A 250 30.55 18.46 4.03
N LYS A 251 31.79 17.99 4.02
CA LYS A 251 32.99 18.71 3.54
C LYS A 251 32.91 19.03 2.06
N PHE A 252 32.31 18.16 1.24
CA PHE A 252 32.08 18.45 -0.17
C PHE A 252 31.10 19.61 -0.34
N PHE A 253 29.95 19.63 0.34
CA PHE A 253 28.96 20.69 0.19
C PHE A 253 29.26 21.97 0.98
N GLY A 254 30.12 21.92 1.99
CA GLY A 254 30.36 23.04 2.91
C GLY A 254 29.15 23.35 3.79
N LYS A 255 28.30 22.35 4.04
CA LYS A 255 26.99 22.46 4.72
C LYS A 255 26.84 21.32 5.73
N GLU A 256 26.06 21.58 6.78
CA GLU A 256 25.57 20.54 7.68
C GLU A 256 24.59 19.62 6.93
N LEU A 257 24.60 18.33 7.27
CA LEU A 257 23.76 17.32 6.63
C LEU A 257 22.43 17.20 7.38
N SER A 258 21.34 17.26 6.63
CA SER A 258 19.99 17.08 7.15
C SER A 258 19.69 15.58 7.32
N THR A 259 18.98 15.28 8.40
CA THR A 259 18.38 13.96 8.66
C THR A 259 16.93 14.15 9.09
N THR A 260 16.14 14.89 8.31
CA THR A 260 14.71 15.13 8.63
C THR A 260 13.81 13.97 8.18
N LEU A 261 14.40 12.95 7.56
CA LEU A 261 13.79 11.68 7.19
C LEU A 261 14.36 10.53 8.04
N ASN A 262 13.55 9.50 8.30
CA ASN A 262 14.08 8.23 8.81
C ASN A 262 14.88 7.53 7.70
N ALA A 263 16.18 7.34 7.93
CA ALA A 263 17.13 6.83 6.94
C ALA A 263 16.85 5.39 6.44
N ASP A 264 16.10 4.58 7.18
CA ASP A 264 15.76 3.20 6.78
C ASP A 264 14.34 3.10 6.18
N GLU A 265 13.44 4.01 6.54
CA GLU A 265 12.02 3.95 6.13
C GLU A 265 11.65 4.90 4.98
N ALA A 266 12.48 5.90 4.65
CA ALA A 266 12.13 6.97 3.72
C ALA A 266 11.70 6.47 2.33
N VAL A 267 12.39 5.46 1.80
CA VAL A 267 12.06 4.81 0.51
C VAL A 267 10.66 4.18 0.59
N THR A 268 10.44 3.30 1.56
CA THR A 268 9.18 2.56 1.74
C THR A 268 7.99 3.49 2.01
N ARG A 269 8.18 4.54 2.83
CA ARG A 269 7.17 5.58 3.06
C ARG A 269 6.83 6.30 1.75
N GLY A 270 7.83 6.63 0.92
CA GLY A 270 7.64 7.19 -0.41
C GLY A 270 6.82 6.29 -1.34
N CYS A 271 7.16 5.00 -1.41
CA CYS A 271 6.41 4.02 -2.21
C CYS A 271 4.97 3.84 -1.72
N ALA A 272 4.73 3.80 -0.39
CA ALA A 272 3.39 3.71 0.16
C ALA A 272 2.53 4.94 -0.17
N LEU A 273 3.11 6.15 -0.06
CA LEU A 273 2.48 7.41 -0.48
C LEU A 273 2.18 7.40 -1.99
N GLN A 274 3.10 6.93 -2.82
CA GLN A 274 2.89 6.81 -4.27
C GLN A 274 1.80 5.79 -4.61
N CYS A 275 1.68 4.71 -3.85
CA CYS A 275 0.59 3.74 -3.99
C CYS A 275 -0.77 4.39 -3.65
N ALA A 276 -0.84 5.14 -2.54
CA ALA A 276 -2.03 5.90 -2.17
C ALA A 276 -2.39 7.04 -3.16
N ILE A 277 -1.41 7.61 -3.87
CA ILE A 277 -1.64 8.57 -4.98
C ILE A 277 -2.23 7.90 -6.23
N LEU A 278 -1.94 6.62 -6.47
CA LEU A 278 -2.42 5.88 -7.65
C LEU A 278 -3.70 5.09 -7.38
N SER A 279 -4.01 4.80 -6.11
CA SER A 279 -5.20 4.04 -5.72
C SER A 279 -6.48 4.91 -5.82
N PRO A 280 -7.53 4.47 -6.53
CA PRO A 280 -8.79 5.21 -6.62
C PRO A 280 -9.58 5.24 -5.29
N ALA A 281 -9.17 4.46 -4.29
CA ALA A 281 -9.83 4.39 -2.99
C ALA A 281 -9.43 5.51 -2.02
N PHE A 282 -8.33 6.23 -2.27
CA PHE A 282 -7.78 7.22 -1.33
C PHE A 282 -7.69 8.63 -1.95
N LYS A 283 -8.38 9.60 -1.34
CA LYS A 283 -8.24 11.02 -1.70
C LYS A 283 -7.07 11.66 -0.95
N VAL A 284 -5.88 11.54 -1.51
CA VAL A 284 -4.65 12.16 -0.97
C VAL A 284 -4.41 13.57 -1.53
N ARG A 285 -3.42 14.28 -0.96
CA ARG A 285 -2.96 15.59 -1.45
C ARG A 285 -2.32 15.42 -2.83
N GLU A 286 -2.78 16.19 -3.82
CA GLU A 286 -2.16 16.23 -5.15
C GLU A 286 -0.68 16.62 -5.06
N PHE A 287 0.18 15.80 -5.65
CA PHE A 287 1.62 16.01 -5.67
C PHE A 287 2.21 15.49 -7.00
N SER A 288 2.61 16.41 -7.87
CA SER A 288 3.16 16.09 -9.19
C SER A 288 4.61 15.66 -9.08
N ILE A 289 4.97 14.54 -9.72
CA ILE A 289 6.33 13.99 -9.73
C ILE A 289 6.83 13.86 -11.16
N THR A 290 7.90 14.57 -11.49
CA THR A 290 8.68 14.36 -12.72
C THR A 290 9.99 13.67 -12.34
N ASP A 291 10.21 12.46 -12.86
CA ASP A 291 11.46 11.71 -12.70
C ASP A 291 12.36 11.91 -13.94
N VAL A 292 13.50 11.24 -14.02
CA VAL A 292 14.46 11.36 -15.14
C VAL A 292 14.95 10.02 -15.68
N VAL A 293 15.35 10.01 -16.95
CA VAL A 293 16.00 8.87 -17.63
C VAL A 293 17.50 8.85 -17.30
N ALA A 294 17.97 7.76 -16.69
CA ALA A 294 19.36 7.61 -16.24
C ALA A 294 20.37 7.35 -17.39
N TYR A 295 19.95 6.66 -18.46
CA TYR A 295 20.81 6.29 -19.60
C TYR A 295 20.20 6.81 -20.92
N PRO A 296 20.96 7.50 -21.80
CA PRO A 296 20.43 7.98 -23.07
C PRO A 296 19.98 6.85 -23.98
N ILE A 297 18.74 6.92 -24.48
CA ILE A 297 18.16 5.92 -25.39
C ILE A 297 18.13 6.46 -26.82
N SER A 298 18.79 5.74 -27.72
CA SER A 298 18.75 5.97 -29.17
C SER A 298 17.94 4.89 -29.89
N LEU A 299 17.50 5.23 -31.10
CA LEU A 299 16.93 4.28 -32.06
C LEU A 299 17.83 4.20 -33.29
N ARG A 300 18.08 2.98 -33.78
CA ARG A 300 18.74 2.69 -35.06
C ARG A 300 17.73 2.10 -36.04
N TRP A 301 17.89 2.40 -37.32
CA TRP A 301 17.11 1.81 -38.41
C TRP A 301 17.90 1.74 -39.72
N ASN A 302 17.48 0.86 -40.62
CA ASN A 302 17.97 0.85 -41.99
C ASN A 302 17.28 1.96 -42.81
N SER A 303 18.04 2.72 -43.60
CA SER A 303 17.54 3.87 -44.36
C SER A 303 17.69 3.64 -45.87
N PRO A 304 16.65 3.89 -46.70
CA PRO A 304 16.79 3.82 -48.15
C PRO A 304 17.47 5.05 -48.79
N ALA A 305 17.82 6.07 -48.00
CA ALA A 305 18.35 7.36 -48.48
C ALA A 305 19.83 7.59 -48.15
N GLU A 306 20.41 6.73 -47.31
CA GLU A 306 21.82 6.72 -46.91
C GLU A 306 22.26 5.25 -47.02
N GLU A 307 23.42 4.96 -47.61
CA GLU A 307 23.92 3.57 -47.72
C GLU A 307 24.46 3.07 -46.36
N GLY A 308 23.56 2.89 -45.39
CA GLY A 308 23.88 2.48 -44.02
C GLY A 308 22.69 2.48 -43.06
N SER A 309 22.99 2.28 -41.78
CA SER A 309 22.04 2.43 -40.69
C SER A 309 22.09 3.86 -40.13
N SER A 310 20.98 4.60 -40.14
CA SER A 310 20.89 5.87 -39.42
C SER A 310 20.49 5.63 -37.97
N ASP A 311 20.96 6.48 -37.07
CA ASP A 311 20.57 6.52 -35.66
C ASP A 311 20.10 7.90 -35.19
N CYS A 312 19.43 7.95 -34.04
CA CYS A 312 18.94 9.19 -33.45
C CYS A 312 18.66 9.05 -31.94
N GLU A 313 19.19 9.98 -31.14
CA GLU A 313 18.90 10.05 -29.71
C GLU A 313 17.44 10.49 -29.48
N VAL A 314 16.68 9.58 -28.87
CA VAL A 314 15.26 9.80 -28.55
C VAL A 314 15.13 10.50 -27.21
N PHE A 315 15.80 9.96 -26.19
CA PHE A 315 15.77 10.44 -24.81
C PHE A 315 17.21 10.61 -24.31
N SER A 316 17.62 11.83 -23.99
CA SER A 316 18.96 12.16 -23.48
C SER A 316 19.16 11.71 -22.02
N LYS A 317 20.40 11.74 -21.52
CA LYS A 317 20.66 11.65 -20.08
C LYS A 317 19.89 12.74 -19.33
N ASN A 318 19.28 12.38 -18.21
CA ASN A 318 18.39 13.21 -17.40
C ASN A 318 17.15 13.77 -18.14
N HIS A 319 16.74 13.19 -19.27
CA HIS A 319 15.48 13.58 -19.91
C HIS A 319 14.31 13.30 -18.96
N ALA A 320 13.34 14.22 -18.86
CA ALA A 320 12.17 14.05 -18.01
C ALA A 320 11.36 12.78 -18.38
N ALA A 321 10.89 12.06 -17.37
CA ALA A 321 10.06 10.87 -17.49
C ALA A 321 8.82 10.94 -16.55
N PRO A 322 7.65 10.41 -16.95
CA PRO A 322 7.34 9.79 -18.25
C PRO A 322 7.24 10.82 -19.39
N PHE A 323 7.60 10.44 -20.63
CA PHE A 323 7.50 11.33 -21.80
C PHE A 323 7.29 10.54 -23.10
N SER A 324 6.73 11.18 -24.13
CA SER A 324 6.53 10.58 -25.46
C SER A 324 7.02 11.49 -26.58
N LYS A 325 7.82 10.95 -27.49
CA LYS A 325 8.35 11.62 -28.69
C LYS A 325 7.70 10.98 -29.93
N VAL A 326 7.33 11.78 -30.92
CA VAL A 326 6.81 11.27 -32.21
C VAL A 326 7.89 11.45 -33.27
N LEU A 327 8.33 10.34 -33.85
CA LEU A 327 9.27 10.30 -34.96
C LEU A 327 8.50 10.11 -36.26
N THR A 328 9.04 10.66 -37.36
CA THR A 328 8.44 10.58 -38.69
C THR A 328 9.40 9.91 -39.63
N PHE A 329 9.01 8.77 -40.18
CA PHE A 329 9.75 8.00 -41.16
C PHE A 329 9.05 8.05 -42.52
N TYR A 330 9.85 7.96 -43.58
CA TYR A 330 9.36 7.84 -44.95
C TYR A 330 9.80 6.48 -45.49
N ARG A 331 8.85 5.57 -45.71
CA ARG A 331 9.11 4.16 -46.06
C ARG A 331 8.09 3.65 -47.09
N LYS A 332 8.49 2.65 -47.88
CA LYS A 332 7.61 1.97 -48.86
C LYS A 332 7.20 0.56 -48.41
N GLU A 333 7.93 0.01 -47.45
CA GLU A 333 7.88 -1.39 -47.02
C GLU A 333 8.03 -1.44 -45.48
N PRO A 334 7.66 -2.56 -44.84
CA PRO A 334 7.90 -2.80 -43.41
C PRO A 334 9.36 -2.56 -43.02
N PHE A 335 9.58 -2.07 -41.80
CA PHE A 335 10.92 -1.74 -41.32
C PHE A 335 11.07 -1.95 -39.82
N THR A 336 12.31 -2.19 -39.40
CA THR A 336 12.65 -2.50 -38.02
C THR A 336 13.34 -1.30 -37.35
N LEU A 337 12.97 -1.05 -36.10
CA LEU A 337 13.59 -0.10 -35.19
C LEU A 337 14.31 -0.88 -34.07
N GLU A 338 15.59 -0.61 -33.85
CA GLU A 338 16.38 -1.16 -32.74
C GLU A 338 16.57 -0.08 -31.66
N ALA A 339 16.14 -0.34 -30.43
CA ALA A 339 16.38 0.54 -29.28
C ALA A 339 17.60 0.09 -28.50
N TYR A 340 18.49 1.03 -28.19
CA TYR A 340 19.75 0.77 -27.48
C TYR A 340 20.19 1.98 -26.64
N TYR A 341 21.04 1.73 -25.66
CA TYR A 341 21.69 2.77 -24.87
C TYR A 341 22.88 3.38 -25.62
N SER A 342 22.92 4.70 -25.66
CA SER A 342 23.95 5.47 -26.39
C SER A 342 25.28 5.59 -25.64
N SER A 343 25.32 5.09 -24.39
CA SER A 343 26.46 5.16 -23.47
C SER A 343 26.78 3.76 -22.88
N PRO A 344 27.26 2.80 -23.69
CA PRO A 344 27.50 1.43 -23.22
C PRO A 344 28.49 1.36 -22.05
N GLN A 345 29.42 2.31 -21.95
CA GLN A 345 30.38 2.39 -20.84
C GLN A 345 29.77 2.81 -19.49
N ASP A 346 28.53 3.32 -19.48
CA ASP A 346 27.80 3.67 -18.25
C ASP A 346 26.99 2.47 -17.71
N LEU A 347 26.89 1.35 -18.46
CA LEU A 347 26.02 0.22 -18.13
C LEU A 347 26.70 -0.81 -17.19
N PRO A 348 25.91 -1.55 -16.38
CA PRO A 348 26.41 -2.65 -15.57
C PRO A 348 26.75 -3.93 -16.36
N TYR A 349 26.34 -4.04 -17.62
CA TYR A 349 26.57 -5.20 -18.50
C TYR A 349 26.86 -4.75 -19.95
N PRO A 350 27.57 -5.57 -20.77
CA PRO A 350 28.17 -5.10 -22.03
C PRO A 350 27.21 -5.00 -23.23
N ASP A 351 25.98 -5.52 -23.14
CA ASP A 351 24.97 -5.43 -24.18
C ASP A 351 24.17 -4.11 -24.04
N PRO A 352 24.24 -3.16 -25.00
CA PRO A 352 23.47 -1.93 -24.95
C PRO A 352 22.04 -2.08 -25.48
N ALA A 353 21.66 -3.22 -26.05
CA ALA A 353 20.36 -3.38 -26.70
C ALA A 353 19.21 -3.51 -25.68
N ILE A 354 18.05 -2.94 -26.03
CA ILE A 354 16.86 -2.87 -25.18
C ILE A 354 15.75 -3.73 -25.77
N ALA A 355 15.38 -3.44 -27.03
CA ALA A 355 14.29 -4.10 -27.73
C ALA A 355 14.35 -3.81 -29.23
N GLN A 356 13.79 -4.71 -30.02
CA GLN A 356 13.62 -4.58 -31.46
C GLN A 356 12.12 -4.53 -31.80
N PHE A 357 11.73 -3.59 -32.67
CA PHE A 357 10.34 -3.31 -33.01
C PHE A 357 10.15 -3.36 -34.52
N SER A 358 9.37 -4.32 -35.03
CA SER A 358 9.06 -4.45 -36.45
C SER A 358 7.73 -3.75 -36.75
N VAL A 359 7.76 -2.70 -37.57
CA VAL A 359 6.57 -1.96 -38.01
C VAL A 359 6.05 -2.61 -39.29
N GLN A 360 4.97 -3.39 -39.16
CA GLN A 360 4.40 -4.18 -40.24
C GLN A 360 3.39 -3.39 -41.10
N LYS A 361 3.00 -3.99 -42.24
CA LYS A 361 1.95 -3.51 -43.16
C LYS A 361 2.12 -2.08 -43.69
N VAL A 362 3.35 -1.55 -43.68
CA VAL A 362 3.69 -0.31 -44.39
C VAL A 362 3.56 -0.55 -45.89
N THR A 363 2.62 0.13 -46.52
CA THR A 363 2.41 0.20 -47.96
C THR A 363 2.98 1.50 -48.53
N PRO A 364 3.36 1.57 -49.83
CA PRO A 364 3.63 2.84 -50.50
C PRO A 364 2.33 3.63 -50.73
N GLN A 365 2.44 4.94 -51.02
CA GLN A 365 1.29 5.75 -51.38
C GLN A 365 0.76 5.38 -52.78
N SER A 366 -0.45 5.82 -53.12
CA SER A 366 -1.12 5.53 -54.41
C SER A 366 -0.35 6.02 -55.66
N ASP A 367 0.67 6.86 -55.50
CA ASP A 367 1.59 7.33 -56.55
C ASP A 367 2.94 6.59 -56.56
N GLY A 368 3.09 5.53 -55.76
CA GLY A 368 4.34 4.77 -55.62
C GLY A 368 5.42 5.47 -54.79
N SER A 369 5.13 6.63 -54.19
CA SER A 369 6.05 7.32 -53.29
C SER A 369 6.08 6.70 -51.89
N SER A 370 7.07 7.11 -51.08
CA SER A 370 7.22 6.65 -49.70
C SER A 370 6.09 7.20 -48.81
N SER A 371 5.40 6.31 -48.10
CA SER A 371 4.39 6.66 -47.11
C SER A 371 5.01 7.29 -45.87
N LYS A 372 4.27 8.24 -45.29
CA LYS A 372 4.67 8.97 -44.09
C LYS A 372 4.18 8.22 -42.85
N VAL A 373 5.09 7.48 -42.21
CA VAL A 373 4.80 6.71 -41.00
C VAL A 373 5.20 7.52 -39.76
N LYS A 374 4.25 7.85 -38.90
CA LYS A 374 4.46 8.45 -37.59
C LYS A 374 4.57 7.35 -36.54
N VAL A 375 5.70 7.26 -35.84
CA VAL A 375 5.92 6.30 -34.75
C VAL A 375 6.03 7.05 -33.43
N LYS A 376 5.19 6.71 -32.46
CA LYS A 376 5.17 7.31 -31.12
C LYS A 376 5.94 6.42 -30.16
N VAL A 377 7.07 6.92 -29.67
CA VAL A 377 7.95 6.22 -28.72
C VAL A 377 7.90 6.89 -27.34
N ARG A 378 7.99 6.10 -26.28
CA ARG A 378 7.65 6.53 -24.91
C ARG A 378 8.57 5.90 -23.88
N VAL A 379 8.95 6.68 -22.88
CA VAL A 379 9.33 6.15 -21.55
C VAL A 379 8.10 6.29 -20.63
N ASN A 380 7.69 5.18 -20.01
CA ASN A 380 6.47 5.09 -19.21
C ASN A 380 6.71 5.46 -17.72
N VAL A 381 5.69 5.30 -16.87
CA VAL A 381 5.76 5.70 -15.44
C VAL A 381 6.71 4.84 -14.58
N HIS A 382 7.12 3.67 -15.09
CA HIS A 382 8.05 2.72 -14.45
C HIS A 382 9.52 2.99 -14.88
N GLY A 383 9.74 3.90 -15.84
CA GLY A 383 11.03 4.11 -16.50
C GLY A 383 11.28 3.20 -17.70
N ILE A 384 10.29 2.42 -18.14
CA ILE A 384 10.42 1.43 -19.22
C ILE A 384 10.10 2.07 -20.59
N PHE A 385 10.91 1.75 -21.60
CA PHE A 385 10.77 2.16 -22.99
C PHE A 385 9.77 1.27 -23.76
N SER A 386 8.95 1.89 -24.61
CA SER A 386 8.13 1.19 -25.60
C SER A 386 7.79 2.05 -26.82
N VAL A 387 7.51 1.38 -27.94
CA VAL A 387 6.76 1.98 -29.03
C VAL A 387 5.27 1.90 -28.70
N SER A 388 4.61 3.04 -28.55
CA SER A 388 3.20 3.13 -28.13
C SER A 388 2.21 3.02 -29.29
N SER A 389 2.59 3.49 -30.48
CA SER A 389 1.82 3.31 -31.72
C SER A 389 2.65 3.64 -32.96
N ALA A 390 2.24 3.10 -34.10
CA ALA A 390 2.74 3.46 -35.43
C ALA A 390 1.53 3.71 -36.33
N SER A 391 1.54 4.82 -37.08
CA SER A 391 0.40 5.23 -37.93
C SER A 391 0.90 5.73 -39.28
N LEU A 392 0.31 5.21 -40.36
CA LEU A 392 0.56 5.61 -41.73
C LEU A 392 -0.39 6.74 -42.11
N VAL A 393 0.14 7.85 -42.63
CA VAL A 393 -0.69 8.98 -43.10
C VAL A 393 -0.96 8.81 -44.60
N GLU A 394 -2.20 8.51 -44.94
CA GLU A 394 -2.66 8.41 -46.33
C GLU A 394 -3.17 9.76 -46.84
N VAL A 395 -2.86 10.07 -48.10
CA VAL A 395 -3.21 11.33 -48.76
C VAL A 395 -4.28 11.06 -49.81
N HIS A 396 -5.55 11.27 -49.47
CA HIS A 396 -6.61 11.22 -50.48
C HIS A 396 -6.58 12.51 -51.30
N LYS A 397 -6.30 12.37 -52.60
CA LYS A 397 -6.71 13.37 -53.59
C LYS A 397 -8.21 13.21 -53.80
N SER A 398 -8.97 14.29 -53.63
CA SER A 398 -10.35 14.34 -54.08
C SER A 398 -10.37 14.48 -55.59
N GLU A 399 -10.99 13.54 -56.29
CA GLU A 399 -11.42 13.75 -57.67
C GLU A 399 -12.65 14.66 -57.62
N GLU A 400 -12.56 15.83 -58.26
CA GLU A 400 -13.69 16.74 -58.43
C GLU A 400 -14.52 16.23 -59.62
N ASN A 401 -15.67 15.62 -59.35
CA ASN A 401 -16.65 15.33 -60.39
C ASN A 401 -17.27 16.65 -60.87
N GLU A 402 -17.23 16.89 -62.18
CA GLU A 402 -17.92 18.00 -62.82
C GLU A 402 -19.42 17.71 -62.90
N GLU A 403 -20.25 18.55 -62.29
CA GLU A 403 -21.64 18.78 -62.73
C GLU A 403 -21.83 20.28 -63.01
N PRO A 404 -22.51 20.67 -64.11
CA PRO A 404 -22.56 22.05 -64.57
C PRO A 404 -23.58 22.92 -63.82
N MET A 405 -23.38 24.24 -63.88
CA MET A 405 -24.35 25.23 -63.44
C MET A 405 -25.65 25.18 -64.26
N GLU A 406 -26.80 25.29 -63.59
CA GLU A 406 -27.99 25.97 -64.14
C GLU A 406 -28.22 27.31 -63.43
N THR A 407 -29.06 28.17 -64.03
CA THR A 407 -29.04 29.63 -63.86
C THR A 407 -30.21 30.22 -63.04
N ASP A 408 -30.02 31.45 -62.55
CA ASP A 408 -31.05 32.26 -61.87
C ASP A 408 -32.39 32.40 -62.64
N GLN A 409 -33.53 32.43 -61.93
CA GLN A 409 -34.29 33.68 -61.67
C GLN A 409 -35.56 33.50 -60.80
N ASN A 410 -35.95 34.59 -60.11
CA ASN A 410 -37.14 34.85 -59.26
C ASN A 410 -38.47 34.13 -59.66
N ALA A 411 -39.43 33.82 -58.77
CA ALA A 411 -40.15 34.78 -57.90
C ALA A 411 -41.26 34.15 -57.01
N LYS A 412 -41.69 34.90 -55.96
CA LYS A 412 -43.00 34.85 -55.24
C LYS A 412 -43.31 33.61 -54.35
N GLU A 413 -43.70 33.81 -53.08
CA GLU A 413 -45.08 33.78 -52.49
C GLU A 413 -45.74 32.37 -52.55
N GLU A 414 -46.39 31.83 -51.52
CA GLU A 414 -47.02 32.45 -50.34
C GLU A 414 -47.06 31.49 -49.09
N GLU A 415 -47.87 31.83 -48.09
CA GLU A 415 -48.19 31.16 -46.80
C GLU A 415 -48.62 29.66 -46.90
N MET A 416 -48.68 28.81 -45.87
CA MET A 416 -48.59 28.89 -44.37
C MET A 416 -48.05 27.50 -43.84
N GLN A 417 -48.09 26.98 -42.60
CA GLN A 417 -48.73 27.26 -41.29
C GLN A 417 -47.99 26.46 -40.15
N VAL A 418 -48.36 26.69 -38.86
CA VAL A 418 -48.52 25.74 -37.70
C VAL A 418 -47.66 24.45 -37.62
N ASP A 419 -47.02 23.99 -36.53
CA ASP A 419 -46.77 24.38 -35.10
C ASP A 419 -45.76 23.32 -34.54
N GLN A 420 -45.18 23.29 -33.33
CA GLN A 420 -45.09 24.08 -32.08
C GLN A 420 -43.70 23.73 -31.45
N GLU A 421 -42.95 24.61 -30.79
CA GLU A 421 -42.89 24.91 -29.33
C GLU A 421 -42.42 23.74 -28.40
N GLU A 422 -41.71 23.95 -27.28
CA GLU A 422 -41.42 25.18 -26.52
C GLU A 422 -39.91 25.36 -26.17
N GLN A 423 -39.45 26.61 -26.07
CA GLN A 423 -38.56 27.04 -24.98
C GLN A 423 -38.66 28.56 -24.72
N HIS A 424 -39.35 28.94 -23.65
CA HIS A 424 -39.48 30.30 -23.12
C HIS A 424 -38.18 30.74 -22.37
N VAL A 425 -37.79 32.02 -22.22
CA VAL A 425 -38.45 33.32 -22.47
C VAL A 425 -37.45 34.31 -23.12
N GLU A 426 -38.00 35.36 -23.73
CA GLU A 426 -37.43 36.62 -24.23
C GLU A 426 -36.62 37.43 -23.16
N GLU A 427 -35.91 38.56 -23.44
CA GLU A 427 -36.34 39.65 -24.33
C GLU A 427 -35.24 40.58 -24.91
N GLN A 428 -35.41 40.86 -26.21
CA GLN A 428 -35.04 42.01 -27.06
C GLN A 428 -33.58 42.48 -27.32
N GLN A 429 -33.45 42.99 -28.55
CA GLN A 429 -32.26 43.39 -29.30
C GLN A 429 -32.17 44.92 -29.42
N GLN A 430 -31.04 45.46 -29.92
CA GLN A 430 -31.09 46.22 -31.20
C GLN A 430 -29.71 46.47 -31.86
N GLN A 431 -29.61 46.05 -33.13
CA GLN A 431 -29.00 46.71 -34.31
C GLN A 431 -27.58 47.32 -34.27
N THR A 432 -26.64 46.64 -34.95
CA THR A 432 -25.93 47.03 -36.21
C THR A 432 -25.87 48.51 -36.68
N PRO A 433 -24.88 48.94 -37.52
CA PRO A 433 -23.92 48.17 -38.33
C PRO A 433 -22.44 48.67 -38.25
N ALA A 434 -21.59 48.22 -39.18
CA ALA A 434 -20.16 48.58 -39.30
C ALA A 434 -19.85 49.50 -40.51
N GLU A 435 -18.66 50.12 -40.52
CA GLU A 435 -18.03 50.73 -41.71
C GLU A 435 -16.59 50.21 -41.94
N ASN A 436 -16.07 50.43 -43.16
CA ASN A 436 -14.85 49.79 -43.69
C ASN A 436 -13.53 50.52 -43.36
N LYS A 437 -12.40 49.78 -43.24
CA LYS A 437 -11.23 49.85 -44.16
C LYS A 437 -9.99 48.99 -43.76
N LEU A 438 -9.69 48.00 -44.60
CA LEU A 438 -8.41 47.67 -45.30
C LEU A 438 -7.01 47.68 -44.61
N GLU A 439 -6.24 46.61 -44.96
CA GLU A 439 -4.78 46.55 -45.31
C GLU A 439 -3.64 46.38 -44.25
N SER A 440 -3.36 45.10 -43.92
CA SER A 440 -2.12 44.31 -44.18
C SER A 440 -0.68 44.90 -44.16
N GLU A 441 0.22 44.22 -43.39
CA GLU A 441 1.45 43.45 -43.79
C GLU A 441 2.44 44.00 -44.89
N GLU A 442 3.76 43.70 -44.94
CA GLU A 442 4.61 42.66 -44.30
C GLU A 442 6.16 43.02 -44.21
N MET A 443 7.03 42.01 -44.06
CA MET A 443 8.48 41.97 -43.68
C MET A 443 9.52 42.70 -44.58
N GLU A 444 10.76 42.91 -44.07
CA GLU A 444 11.99 42.19 -44.52
C GLU A 444 13.27 42.40 -43.66
N THR A 445 14.39 41.78 -44.05
CA THR A 445 15.63 41.55 -43.27
C THR A 445 16.77 42.57 -43.42
N SER A 446 17.70 42.54 -42.44
CA SER A 446 19.10 43.02 -42.47
C SER A 446 19.39 44.53 -42.60
N GLN A 447 20.15 45.02 -41.59
CA GLN A 447 20.76 46.33 -41.38
C GLN A 447 20.83 47.38 -42.53
N ALA A 448 20.14 48.51 -42.27
CA ALA A 448 20.56 49.89 -42.53
C ALA A 448 20.60 50.46 -43.99
N GLY A 449 19.52 51.15 -44.38
CA GLY A 449 19.66 52.51 -44.95
C GLY A 449 18.88 52.88 -46.23
N LEU A 450 17.75 53.58 -46.05
CA LEU A 450 17.17 54.59 -46.98
C LEU A 450 16.60 54.18 -48.37
N LYS A 451 15.30 53.86 -48.36
CA LYS A 451 14.21 54.42 -49.22
C LYS A 451 13.97 54.01 -50.70
N ASP A 452 12.69 53.70 -50.91
CA ASP A 452 11.79 53.95 -52.08
C ASP A 452 11.71 52.98 -53.29
N LYS A 453 10.44 52.65 -53.62
CA LYS A 453 9.86 51.98 -54.82
C LYS A 453 9.86 50.43 -54.94
N LYS A 454 8.66 49.88 -55.18
CA LYS A 454 8.34 48.57 -55.80
C LYS A 454 7.10 48.73 -56.73
N MET A 455 6.88 47.76 -57.63
CA MET A 455 5.69 47.59 -58.49
C MET A 455 5.36 46.10 -58.62
N ASP A 456 4.11 45.77 -58.99
CA ASP A 456 3.52 44.42 -58.92
C ASP A 456 3.97 43.39 -59.97
N GLN A 457 3.81 42.11 -59.59
CA GLN A 457 3.51 40.98 -60.48
C GLN A 457 2.54 39.98 -59.78
N PRO A 458 1.84 39.10 -60.52
CA PRO A 458 0.51 38.60 -60.12
C PRO A 458 0.47 37.48 -59.05
N PRO A 459 -0.68 37.29 -58.37
CA PRO A 459 -0.84 36.39 -57.22
C PRO A 459 -0.88 34.89 -57.60
N GLN A 460 -0.41 34.03 -56.68
CA GLN A 460 -0.47 32.57 -56.81
C GLN A 460 -1.79 31.97 -56.30
N ALA A 461 -2.14 30.80 -56.83
CA ALA A 461 -3.42 30.13 -56.57
C ALA A 461 -3.57 29.54 -55.14
N LYS A 462 -4.81 29.50 -54.66
CA LYS A 462 -5.19 28.82 -53.40
C LYS A 462 -4.96 27.31 -53.54
N LYS A 463 -4.24 26.69 -52.58
CA LYS A 463 -4.04 25.23 -52.54
C LYS A 463 -5.30 24.52 -52.04
N ALA A 464 -5.65 23.40 -52.66
CA ALA A 464 -6.81 22.57 -52.31
C ALA A 464 -6.69 21.97 -50.89
N LYS A 465 -7.83 21.75 -50.23
CA LYS A 465 -7.92 21.08 -48.92
C LYS A 465 -7.75 19.56 -49.06
N VAL A 466 -6.50 19.09 -49.00
CA VAL A 466 -6.16 17.67 -48.94
C VAL A 466 -6.76 17.01 -47.70
N LYS A 467 -7.51 15.92 -47.88
CA LYS A 467 -8.10 15.13 -46.78
C LYS A 467 -7.17 13.96 -46.44
N THR A 468 -6.43 14.06 -45.34
CA THR A 468 -5.53 12.98 -44.89
C THR A 468 -6.26 11.98 -43.99
N SER A 469 -6.09 10.69 -44.26
CA SER A 469 -6.49 9.60 -43.35
C SER A 469 -5.28 9.12 -42.54
N THR A 470 -5.52 8.40 -41.46
CA THR A 470 -4.46 7.73 -40.67
C THR A 470 -4.85 6.29 -40.38
N VAL A 471 -4.00 5.36 -40.82
CA VAL A 471 -4.15 3.93 -40.63
C VAL A 471 -3.16 3.47 -39.57
N ASP A 472 -3.63 2.86 -38.48
CA ASP A 472 -2.74 2.29 -37.47
C ASP A 472 -2.08 1.00 -37.96
N LEU A 473 -0.77 0.89 -37.72
CA LEU A 473 0.07 -0.22 -38.17
C LEU A 473 0.36 -1.18 -37.02
N PRO A 474 0.29 -2.50 -37.24
CA PRO A 474 0.70 -3.47 -36.23
C PRO A 474 2.22 -3.42 -35.99
N ILE A 475 2.61 -3.63 -34.74
CA ILE A 475 4.00 -3.63 -34.29
C ILE A 475 4.29 -4.95 -33.58
N GLU A 476 5.27 -5.69 -34.08
CA GLU A 476 5.83 -6.83 -33.34
C GLU A 476 6.95 -6.31 -32.42
N ASN A 477 6.92 -6.77 -31.17
CA ASN A 477 7.81 -6.30 -30.11
C ASN A 477 8.71 -7.48 -29.70
N GLN A 478 9.94 -7.51 -30.19
CA GLN A 478 10.97 -8.44 -29.74
C GLN A 478 11.74 -7.76 -28.59
N LEU A 479 11.22 -7.94 -27.39
CA LEU A 479 11.80 -7.41 -26.15
C LEU A 479 12.99 -8.29 -25.75
N LEU A 480 14.15 -7.69 -25.47
CA LEU A 480 15.32 -8.43 -25.01
C LEU A 480 15.25 -8.59 -23.49
N TRP A 481 15.72 -9.73 -23.00
CA TRP A 481 15.86 -10.01 -21.57
C TRP A 481 14.55 -9.94 -20.74
N GLN A 482 13.37 -10.04 -21.36
CA GLN A 482 12.09 -10.23 -20.65
C GLN A 482 11.62 -11.69 -20.75
N ILE A 483 10.95 -12.19 -19.71
CA ILE A 483 10.37 -13.54 -19.70
C ILE A 483 9.19 -13.58 -20.68
N ASP A 484 9.08 -14.64 -21.49
CA ASP A 484 7.92 -14.82 -22.36
C ASP A 484 6.64 -15.15 -21.56
N ARG A 485 5.48 -14.97 -22.20
CA ARG A 485 4.19 -15.11 -21.51
C ARG A 485 3.86 -16.54 -21.08
N GLU A 486 4.42 -17.56 -21.72
CA GLU A 486 4.13 -18.96 -21.40
C GLU A 486 4.97 -19.38 -20.19
N MET A 487 6.27 -19.04 -20.18
CA MET A 487 7.15 -19.23 -19.04
C MET A 487 6.75 -18.37 -17.82
N LEU A 488 6.28 -17.13 -18.03
CA LEU A 488 5.79 -16.28 -16.93
C LEU A 488 4.56 -16.90 -16.26
N ASN A 489 3.61 -17.43 -17.04
CA ASN A 489 2.44 -18.15 -16.51
C ASN A 489 2.84 -19.44 -15.77
N LEU A 490 3.82 -20.19 -16.29
CA LEU A 490 4.37 -21.37 -15.62
C LEU A 490 5.04 -21.01 -14.27
N TYR A 491 5.74 -19.87 -14.20
CA TYR A 491 6.33 -19.38 -12.95
C TYR A 491 5.26 -18.92 -11.94
N ILE A 492 4.19 -18.24 -12.38
CA ILE A 492 3.01 -17.92 -11.53
C ILE A 492 2.39 -19.22 -10.96
N GLU A 493 2.19 -20.24 -11.79
CA GLU A 493 1.60 -21.51 -11.34
C GLU A 493 2.51 -22.24 -10.34
N ASN A 494 3.83 -22.22 -10.56
CA ASN A 494 4.79 -22.87 -9.67
C ASN A 494 5.00 -22.12 -8.35
N GLU A 495 4.98 -20.78 -8.34
CA GLU A 495 4.94 -19.97 -7.12
C GLU A 495 3.67 -20.28 -6.31
N GLY A 496 2.51 -20.35 -6.96
CA GLY A 496 1.24 -20.74 -6.32
C GLY A 496 1.29 -22.13 -5.65
N LYS A 497 1.99 -23.10 -6.25
CA LYS A 497 2.22 -24.43 -5.64
C LYS A 497 3.11 -24.33 -4.40
N MET A 498 4.19 -23.55 -4.45
CA MET A 498 5.12 -23.38 -3.32
C MET A 498 4.45 -22.65 -2.16
N ILE A 499 3.71 -21.57 -2.42
CA ILE A 499 2.90 -20.87 -1.40
C ILE A 499 1.88 -21.82 -0.74
N MET A 500 1.23 -22.70 -1.52
CA MET A 500 0.28 -23.67 -0.96
C MET A 500 0.99 -24.76 -0.13
N GLN A 501 2.18 -25.20 -0.54
CA GLN A 501 3.00 -26.15 0.21
C GLN A 501 3.46 -25.56 1.54
N ASP A 502 4.04 -24.35 1.53
CA ASP A 502 4.45 -23.62 2.74
C ASP A 502 3.27 -23.39 3.70
N LYS A 503 2.09 -23.07 3.16
CA LYS A 503 0.86 -22.93 3.96
C LYS A 503 0.44 -24.26 4.60
N LEU A 504 0.45 -25.37 3.86
CA LEU A 504 0.09 -26.69 4.40
C LEU A 504 1.08 -27.13 5.47
N GLU A 505 2.38 -26.87 5.28
CA GLU A 505 3.42 -27.18 6.26
C GLU A 505 3.31 -26.31 7.52
N LYS A 506 3.02 -25.01 7.37
CA LYS A 506 2.69 -24.11 8.48
C LYS A 506 1.48 -24.62 9.26
N GLU A 507 0.38 -24.95 8.58
CA GLU A 507 -0.83 -25.50 9.20
C GLU A 507 -0.64 -26.90 9.83
N ARG A 508 0.38 -27.66 9.40
CA ARG A 508 0.79 -28.94 10.01
C ARG A 508 1.54 -28.70 11.33
N ASN A 509 2.52 -27.80 11.32
CA ASN A 509 3.28 -27.44 12.51
C ASN A 509 2.41 -26.71 13.55
N ASP A 510 1.53 -25.79 13.14
CA ASP A 510 0.55 -25.14 14.02
C ASP A 510 -0.36 -26.19 14.70
N ALA A 511 -0.73 -27.27 14.00
CA ALA A 511 -1.50 -28.37 14.57
C ALA A 511 -0.69 -29.23 15.55
N LYS A 512 0.60 -29.50 15.27
CA LYS A 512 1.52 -30.19 16.19
C LYS A 512 1.69 -29.40 17.49
N ASN A 513 2.01 -28.11 17.36
CA ASN A 513 2.17 -27.18 18.48
C ASN A 513 0.90 -27.10 19.34
N ALA A 514 -0.29 -27.15 18.73
CA ALA A 514 -1.56 -27.15 19.45
C ALA A 514 -1.88 -28.46 20.21
N VAL A 515 -1.20 -29.58 19.89
CA VAL A 515 -1.20 -30.79 20.75
C VAL A 515 -0.24 -30.59 21.92
N GLU A 516 0.99 -30.15 21.64
CA GLU A 516 2.05 -29.92 22.63
C GLU A 516 1.62 -28.90 23.71
N GLU A 517 1.08 -27.75 23.31
CA GLU A 517 0.52 -26.74 24.21
C GLU A 517 -0.61 -27.30 25.08
N TYR A 518 -1.52 -28.11 24.51
CA TYR A 518 -2.64 -28.70 25.25
C TYR A 518 -2.17 -29.79 26.23
N VAL A 519 -1.13 -30.56 25.88
CA VAL A 519 -0.51 -31.54 26.77
C VAL A 519 0.10 -30.84 27.99
N TYR A 520 0.84 -29.75 27.77
CA TYR A 520 1.40 -28.96 28.86
C TYR A 520 0.35 -28.21 29.69
N GLU A 521 -0.67 -27.58 29.07
CA GLU A 521 -1.77 -26.91 29.78
C GLU A 521 -2.51 -27.89 30.72
N MET A 522 -2.83 -29.10 30.22
CA MET A 522 -3.63 -30.05 30.98
C MET A 522 -2.81 -30.78 32.04
N ARG A 523 -1.54 -31.15 31.78
CA ARG A 523 -0.70 -31.83 32.78
C ARG A 523 -0.50 -30.96 34.03
N ASP A 524 -0.18 -29.68 33.84
CA ASP A 524 -0.08 -28.70 34.93
C ASP A 524 -1.39 -28.61 35.72
N LYS A 525 -2.50 -28.30 35.04
CA LYS A 525 -3.80 -28.06 35.71
C LYS A 525 -4.39 -29.29 36.39
N LEU A 526 -4.17 -30.51 35.88
CA LEU A 526 -4.58 -31.75 36.54
C LEU A 526 -3.85 -32.00 37.88
N SER A 527 -2.64 -31.46 38.02
CA SER A 527 -1.87 -31.47 39.28
C SER A 527 -2.13 -30.25 40.19
N GLY A 528 -2.93 -29.29 39.70
CA GLY A 528 -3.28 -28.05 40.41
C GLY A 528 -4.79 -27.78 40.40
N GLU A 529 -5.23 -26.77 39.64
CA GLU A 529 -6.61 -26.25 39.67
C GLU A 529 -7.70 -27.31 39.45
N TYR A 530 -7.44 -28.30 38.59
CA TYR A 530 -8.43 -29.30 38.16
C TYR A 530 -8.46 -30.55 39.04
N GLU A 531 -7.52 -30.72 39.98
CA GLU A 531 -7.40 -31.94 40.81
C GLU A 531 -8.73 -32.34 41.47
N LYS A 532 -9.51 -31.36 41.93
CA LYS A 532 -10.78 -31.56 42.66
C LYS A 532 -11.97 -31.90 41.75
N PHE A 533 -11.82 -31.84 40.43
CA PHE A 533 -12.90 -31.92 39.43
C PHE A 533 -12.84 -33.18 38.56
N VAL A 534 -11.91 -34.08 38.88
CA VAL A 534 -11.64 -35.36 38.22
C VAL A 534 -11.54 -36.46 39.30
N SER A 535 -11.92 -37.70 39.01
CA SER A 535 -11.66 -38.80 39.96
C SER A 535 -10.17 -39.17 39.96
N GLU A 536 -9.67 -39.82 41.01
CA GLU A 536 -8.27 -40.22 41.05
C GLU A 536 -7.92 -41.22 39.92
N ASP A 537 -8.81 -42.16 39.62
CA ASP A 537 -8.66 -43.10 38.51
C ASP A 537 -8.67 -42.40 37.15
N ASP A 538 -9.63 -41.50 36.91
CA ASP A 538 -9.72 -40.72 35.66
C ASP A 538 -8.49 -39.82 35.48
N ARG A 539 -8.02 -39.20 36.57
CA ARG A 539 -6.82 -38.34 36.58
C ARG A 539 -5.60 -39.14 36.19
N ASN A 540 -5.35 -40.26 36.87
CA ASN A 540 -4.16 -41.07 36.64
C ASN A 540 -4.17 -41.67 35.22
N SER A 541 -5.34 -42.10 34.73
CA SER A 541 -5.54 -42.57 33.35
C SER A 541 -5.29 -41.47 32.30
N PHE A 542 -5.79 -40.25 32.54
CA PHE A 542 -5.62 -39.14 31.61
C PHE A 542 -4.19 -38.56 31.63
N THR A 543 -3.55 -38.45 32.81
CA THR A 543 -2.13 -38.07 32.93
C THR A 543 -1.24 -39.05 32.16
N LEU A 544 -1.44 -40.35 32.30
CA LEU A 544 -0.70 -41.35 31.52
C LEU A 544 -0.90 -41.14 30.01
N LYS A 545 -2.13 -40.88 29.56
CA LYS A 545 -2.39 -40.60 28.13
C LYS A 545 -1.77 -39.27 27.63
N LEU A 546 -1.58 -38.28 28.51
CA LEU A 546 -0.86 -37.05 28.20
C LEU A 546 0.64 -37.32 28.06
N GLU A 547 1.24 -38.09 28.98
CA GLU A 547 2.63 -38.54 28.92
C GLU A 547 2.90 -39.42 27.68
N ASP A 548 2.03 -40.39 27.37
CA ASP A 548 2.08 -41.19 26.13
C ASP A 548 2.02 -40.31 24.87
N THR A 549 1.29 -39.19 24.91
CA THR A 549 1.19 -38.27 23.76
C THR A 549 2.39 -37.33 23.66
N GLU A 550 3.00 -36.93 24.78
CA GLU A 550 4.27 -36.20 24.81
C GLU A 550 5.42 -37.05 24.24
N ASN A 551 5.55 -38.29 24.72
CA ASN A 551 6.53 -39.25 24.19
C ASN A 551 6.33 -39.46 22.68
N TRP A 552 5.08 -39.66 22.25
CA TRP A 552 4.74 -39.81 20.84
C TRP A 552 5.14 -38.59 20.00
N LEU A 553 4.96 -37.34 20.48
CA LEU A 553 5.33 -36.12 19.73
C LEU A 553 6.84 -36.01 19.43
N TYR A 554 7.68 -36.65 20.24
CA TYR A 554 9.14 -36.70 20.08
C TYR A 554 9.65 -38.01 19.43
N GLU A 555 8.76 -38.97 19.16
CA GLU A 555 9.06 -40.23 18.46
C GLU A 555 8.23 -40.32 17.15
N ASP A 556 7.35 -41.33 17.00
CA ASP A 556 6.54 -41.58 15.79
C ASP A 556 5.69 -40.36 15.34
N GLY A 557 5.41 -39.43 16.24
CA GLY A 557 4.65 -38.20 16.02
C GLY A 557 5.48 -37.01 15.53
N GLU A 558 6.79 -37.14 15.30
CA GLU A 558 7.62 -35.99 14.90
C GLU A 558 7.15 -35.37 13.56
N ASP A 559 6.94 -36.22 12.54
CA ASP A 559 6.51 -35.85 11.19
C ASP A 559 5.26 -36.62 10.76
N GLN A 560 4.09 -36.16 11.21
CA GLN A 560 2.79 -36.75 10.86
C GLN A 560 1.91 -35.79 10.05
N PRO A 561 0.97 -36.30 9.23
CA PRO A 561 0.00 -35.47 8.53
C PRO A 561 -0.87 -34.68 9.51
N LYS A 562 -1.21 -33.43 9.15
CA LYS A 562 -2.00 -32.48 9.95
C LYS A 562 -3.22 -33.09 10.65
N GLN A 563 -3.95 -33.97 9.96
CA GLN A 563 -5.15 -34.61 10.50
C GLN A 563 -4.86 -35.47 11.74
N VAL A 564 -3.70 -36.14 11.82
CA VAL A 564 -3.32 -36.98 12.96
C VAL A 564 -3.17 -36.15 14.24
N TYR A 565 -2.57 -34.96 14.14
CA TYR A 565 -2.49 -34.02 15.27
C TYR A 565 -3.88 -33.48 15.67
N VAL A 566 -4.75 -33.19 14.70
CA VAL A 566 -6.14 -32.75 14.96
C VAL A 566 -6.94 -33.84 15.67
N ASP A 567 -6.81 -35.10 15.24
CA ASP A 567 -7.52 -36.24 15.84
C ASP A 567 -6.99 -36.54 17.26
N LYS A 568 -5.66 -36.52 17.47
CA LYS A 568 -5.04 -36.60 18.80
C LYS A 568 -5.52 -35.48 19.73
N LEU A 569 -5.58 -34.24 19.24
CA LEU A 569 -6.08 -33.10 20.03
C LEU A 569 -7.57 -33.25 20.37
N ALA A 570 -8.38 -33.83 19.47
CA ALA A 570 -9.78 -34.15 19.73
C ALA A 570 -9.93 -35.27 20.77
N GLU A 571 -9.12 -36.34 20.70
CA GLU A 571 -9.08 -37.41 21.70
C GLU A 571 -8.76 -36.87 23.10
N LEU A 572 -7.73 -36.03 23.23
CA LEU A 572 -7.35 -35.44 24.51
C LEU A 572 -8.41 -34.46 25.02
N LYS A 573 -9.02 -33.66 24.14
CA LYS A 573 -10.12 -32.73 24.50
C LYS A 573 -11.40 -33.46 24.92
N ASN A 574 -11.69 -34.64 24.39
CA ASN A 574 -12.84 -35.44 24.85
C ASN A 574 -12.72 -35.86 26.33
N LEU A 575 -11.50 -36.03 26.85
CA LEU A 575 -11.23 -36.33 28.26
C LEU A 575 -11.08 -35.06 29.12
N GLY A 576 -10.35 -34.06 28.62
CA GLY A 576 -10.06 -32.84 29.37
C GLY A 576 -11.18 -31.80 29.40
N GLN A 577 -12.01 -31.70 28.36
CA GLN A 577 -13.08 -30.70 28.29
C GLN A 577 -14.17 -30.90 29.36
N PRO A 578 -14.63 -32.12 29.72
CA PRO A 578 -15.51 -32.32 30.87
C PRO A 578 -14.94 -31.78 32.18
N ILE A 579 -13.65 -32.03 32.44
CA ILE A 579 -12.95 -31.57 33.66
C ILE A 579 -12.86 -30.04 33.68
N LYS A 580 -12.38 -29.43 32.58
CA LYS A 580 -12.29 -27.97 32.39
C LYS A 580 -13.67 -27.30 32.52
N THR A 581 -14.72 -27.94 31.99
CA THR A 581 -16.10 -27.47 32.14
C THR A 581 -16.55 -27.51 33.60
N ARG A 582 -16.32 -28.61 34.34
CA ARG A 582 -16.69 -28.72 35.77
C ARG A 582 -16.01 -27.67 36.64
N PHE A 583 -14.74 -27.37 36.36
CA PHE A 583 -13.99 -26.29 37.02
C PHE A 583 -14.65 -24.93 36.76
N GLN A 584 -14.83 -24.52 35.50
CA GLN A 584 -15.46 -23.24 35.12
C GLN A 584 -16.87 -23.11 35.73
N GLU A 585 -17.67 -24.16 35.61
CA GLU A 585 -19.00 -24.30 36.21
C GLU A 585 -18.99 -24.19 37.75
N SER A 586 -17.90 -24.53 38.43
CA SER A 586 -17.78 -24.37 39.89
C SER A 586 -17.44 -22.93 40.30
N GLU A 587 -16.69 -22.21 39.46
CA GLU A 587 -16.29 -20.82 39.68
C GLU A 587 -17.39 -19.82 39.32
N GLU A 588 -18.16 -20.08 38.25
CA GLU A 588 -19.18 -19.16 37.73
C GLU A 588 -20.54 -19.32 38.40
N ARG A 589 -20.96 -20.56 38.72
CA ARG A 589 -22.28 -20.84 39.29
C ARG A 589 -22.56 -20.11 40.62
N PRO A 590 -21.63 -19.99 41.59
CA PRO A 590 -21.89 -19.24 42.82
C PRO A 590 -22.19 -17.76 42.56
N LYS A 591 -21.47 -17.15 41.62
CA LYS A 591 -21.60 -15.73 41.23
C LYS A 591 -22.97 -15.48 40.58
N LEU A 592 -23.41 -16.39 39.70
CA LEU A 592 -24.75 -16.34 39.09
C LEU A 592 -25.88 -16.61 40.10
N PHE A 593 -25.69 -17.52 41.06
CA PHE A 593 -26.67 -17.72 42.13
C PHE A 593 -26.76 -16.52 43.08
N GLU A 594 -25.65 -15.82 43.36
CA GLU A 594 -25.67 -14.59 44.14
C GLU A 594 -26.48 -13.50 43.42
N GLU A 595 -26.33 -13.35 42.10
CA GLU A 595 -27.14 -12.40 41.31
C GLU A 595 -28.62 -12.78 41.25
N LEU A 596 -28.96 -14.06 41.02
CA LEU A 596 -30.35 -14.53 41.12
C LEU A 596 -30.95 -14.24 42.50
N GLY A 597 -30.16 -14.43 43.57
CA GLY A 597 -30.54 -14.07 44.94
C GLY A 597 -30.80 -12.57 45.12
N LYS A 598 -29.94 -11.70 44.58
CA LYS A 598 -30.12 -10.24 44.60
C LYS A 598 -31.39 -9.81 43.86
N GLN A 599 -31.64 -10.36 42.67
CA GLN A 599 -32.86 -10.10 41.89
C GLN A 599 -34.12 -10.49 42.69
N ILE A 600 -34.15 -11.70 43.24
CA ILE A 600 -35.25 -12.18 44.11
C ILE A 600 -35.46 -11.24 45.31
N GLN A 601 -34.38 -10.81 45.99
CA GLN A 601 -34.47 -9.88 47.12
C GLN A 601 -35.01 -8.49 46.71
N GLN A 602 -34.63 -7.98 45.53
CA GLN A 602 -35.16 -6.72 45.00
C GLN A 602 -36.66 -6.82 44.74
N TYR A 603 -37.14 -7.87 44.08
CA TYR A 603 -38.56 -8.06 43.82
C TYR A 603 -39.35 -8.27 45.13
N MET A 604 -38.83 -9.04 46.10
CA MET A 604 -39.45 -9.16 47.42
C MET A 604 -39.54 -7.83 48.18
N LYS A 605 -38.52 -6.96 48.09
CA LYS A 605 -38.57 -5.62 48.69
C LYS A 605 -39.63 -4.73 48.03
N ILE A 606 -39.80 -4.82 46.71
CA ILE A 606 -40.84 -4.07 45.98
C ILE A 606 -42.23 -4.57 46.40
N ILE A 607 -42.43 -5.89 46.54
CA ILE A 607 -43.67 -6.48 47.07
C ILE A 607 -43.94 -6.00 48.51
N SER A 608 -42.92 -5.90 49.38
CA SER A 608 -43.12 -5.37 50.74
C SER A 608 -43.47 -3.89 50.74
N SER A 609 -42.84 -3.09 49.88
CA SER A 609 -43.12 -1.65 49.73
C SER A 609 -44.57 -1.41 49.26
N PHE A 610 -45.06 -2.25 48.33
CA PHE A 610 -46.47 -2.27 47.93
C PHE A 610 -47.41 -2.64 49.08
N LYS A 611 -47.11 -3.70 49.83
CA LYS A 611 -47.92 -4.14 50.99
C LYS A 611 -47.93 -3.11 52.13
N ASN A 612 -46.89 -2.28 52.24
CA ASN A 612 -46.80 -1.14 53.15
C ASN A 612 -47.51 0.14 52.66
N LYS A 613 -48.01 0.17 51.41
CA LYS A 613 -48.55 1.36 50.73
C LYS A 613 -47.55 2.51 50.60
N GLU A 614 -46.31 2.20 50.26
CA GLU A 614 -45.32 3.22 49.94
C GLU A 614 -45.67 3.89 48.60
N ASP A 615 -45.75 5.23 48.59
CA ASP A 615 -46.18 6.07 47.46
C ASP A 615 -45.58 5.64 46.11
N GLN A 616 -44.35 5.12 46.11
CA GLN A 616 -43.62 4.73 44.90
C GLN A 616 -44.27 3.55 44.14
N TYR A 617 -45.08 2.71 44.81
CA TYR A 617 -45.61 1.46 44.23
C TYR A 617 -47.12 1.24 44.43
N ASP A 618 -47.81 1.99 45.30
CA ASP A 618 -49.26 1.85 45.59
C ASP A 618 -50.19 1.96 44.35
N HIS A 619 -49.66 2.41 43.20
CA HIS A 619 -50.37 2.48 41.91
C HIS A 619 -50.37 1.17 41.09
N LEU A 620 -49.69 0.11 41.55
CA LEU A 620 -49.66 -1.19 40.87
C LEU A 620 -50.94 -2.00 41.15
N ASP A 621 -51.38 -2.80 40.17
CA ASP A 621 -52.55 -3.66 40.34
C ASP A 621 -52.23 -4.85 41.26
N ALA A 622 -53.15 -5.19 42.16
CA ALA A 622 -52.95 -6.23 43.17
C ALA A 622 -52.78 -7.65 42.58
N ALA A 623 -53.41 -7.96 41.45
CA ALA A 623 -53.24 -9.24 40.75
C ALA A 623 -51.89 -9.29 40.01
N ASP A 624 -51.43 -8.16 39.49
CA ASP A 624 -50.08 -8.01 38.92
C ASP A 624 -48.99 -8.18 39.99
N VAL A 625 -49.13 -7.57 41.17
CA VAL A 625 -48.17 -7.78 42.28
C VAL A 625 -48.22 -9.21 42.81
N ALA A 626 -49.41 -9.82 42.90
CA ALA A 626 -49.53 -11.25 43.22
C ALA A 626 -48.85 -12.16 42.18
N LYS A 627 -48.79 -11.75 40.91
CA LYS A 627 -48.05 -12.44 39.85
C LYS A 627 -46.53 -12.31 40.05
N ILE A 628 -46.01 -11.12 40.38
CA ILE A 628 -44.59 -10.92 40.77
C ILE A 628 -44.26 -11.81 41.98
N GLU A 629 -45.11 -11.79 43.02
CA GLU A 629 -44.90 -12.59 44.24
C GLU A 629 -44.87 -14.09 43.94
N LYS A 630 -45.80 -14.58 43.12
CA LYS A 630 -45.78 -15.98 42.65
C LYS A 630 -44.46 -16.31 41.93
N SER A 631 -44.09 -15.55 40.90
CA SER A 631 -42.88 -15.84 40.10
C SER A 631 -41.58 -15.70 40.90
N THR A 632 -41.55 -14.78 41.87
CA THR A 632 -40.40 -14.60 42.78
C THR A 632 -40.26 -15.77 43.75
N ASN A 633 -41.38 -16.29 44.28
CA ASN A 633 -41.40 -17.48 45.12
C ASN A 633 -41.02 -18.75 44.33
N GLU A 634 -41.57 -18.94 43.11
CA GLU A 634 -41.20 -20.05 42.22
C GLU A 634 -39.70 -20.03 41.85
N ALA A 635 -39.12 -18.85 41.64
CA ALA A 635 -37.68 -18.70 41.42
C ALA A 635 -36.84 -18.99 42.67
N MET A 636 -37.30 -18.57 43.86
CA MET A 636 -36.63 -18.87 45.14
C MET A 636 -36.68 -20.37 45.48
N GLU A 637 -37.82 -21.03 45.29
CA GLU A 637 -37.95 -22.48 45.49
C GLU A 637 -37.06 -23.26 44.52
N TRP A 638 -37.04 -22.87 43.24
CA TRP A 638 -36.15 -23.46 42.24
C TRP A 638 -34.67 -23.30 42.61
N MET A 639 -34.26 -22.09 43.01
CA MET A 639 -32.90 -21.78 43.43
C MET A 639 -32.50 -22.62 44.65
N ASN A 640 -33.32 -22.63 45.70
CA ASN A 640 -33.06 -23.41 46.91
C ASN A 640 -33.00 -24.92 46.63
N ASN A 641 -33.87 -25.44 45.76
CA ASN A 641 -33.87 -26.86 45.37
C ASN A 641 -32.59 -27.22 44.58
N LYS A 642 -32.30 -26.50 43.49
CA LYS A 642 -31.11 -26.74 42.66
C LYS A 642 -29.80 -26.59 43.44
N LEU A 643 -29.71 -25.61 44.35
CA LEU A 643 -28.54 -25.40 45.20
C LEU A 643 -28.39 -26.54 46.24
N ASN A 644 -29.47 -27.00 46.86
CA ASN A 644 -29.44 -28.18 47.75
C ASN A 644 -29.09 -29.49 47.05
N LEU A 645 -29.47 -29.66 45.77
CA LEU A 645 -29.07 -30.81 44.97
C LEU A 645 -27.60 -30.70 44.54
N GLN A 646 -27.16 -29.51 44.11
CA GLN A 646 -25.77 -29.28 43.71
C GLN A 646 -24.78 -29.44 44.87
N ASN A 647 -25.15 -29.05 46.10
CA ASN A 647 -24.33 -29.26 47.30
C ASN A 647 -24.20 -30.73 47.72
N LYS A 648 -24.96 -31.65 47.11
CA LYS A 648 -24.87 -33.10 47.33
C LYS A 648 -24.14 -33.84 46.20
N GLN A 649 -23.82 -33.13 45.11
CA GLN A 649 -23.14 -33.68 43.95
C GLN A 649 -21.62 -33.59 44.12
N SER A 650 -20.89 -34.64 43.75
CA SER A 650 -19.43 -34.59 43.73
C SER A 650 -18.93 -33.56 42.72
N LEU A 651 -17.85 -32.85 43.04
CA LEU A 651 -17.14 -31.96 42.10
C LEU A 651 -16.55 -32.73 40.92
N THR A 652 -16.32 -34.04 41.09
CA THR A 652 -15.85 -34.96 40.03
C THR A 652 -16.95 -35.39 39.06
N MET A 653 -18.21 -35.03 39.31
CA MET A 653 -19.37 -35.35 38.48
C MET A 653 -19.91 -34.11 37.77
N ASP A 654 -20.65 -34.34 36.68
CA ASP A 654 -21.34 -33.25 35.98
C ASP A 654 -22.36 -32.55 36.90
N PRO A 655 -22.48 -31.22 36.82
CA PRO A 655 -23.30 -30.44 37.75
C PRO A 655 -24.81 -30.63 37.52
N VAL A 656 -25.58 -30.50 38.61
CA VAL A 656 -27.04 -30.64 38.63
C VAL A 656 -27.76 -29.39 38.08
N VAL A 657 -27.03 -28.28 37.95
CA VAL A 657 -27.49 -27.06 37.29
C VAL A 657 -26.31 -26.37 36.62
N LYS A 658 -26.43 -26.12 35.32
CA LYS A 658 -25.41 -25.42 34.52
C LYS A 658 -25.57 -23.90 34.62
N THR A 659 -24.50 -23.14 34.41
CA THR A 659 -24.52 -21.66 34.45
C THR A 659 -25.66 -21.09 33.61
N LYS A 660 -25.81 -21.59 32.39
CA LYS A 660 -26.85 -21.23 31.41
C LYS A 660 -28.29 -21.48 31.89
N GLU A 661 -28.53 -22.45 32.77
CA GLU A 661 -29.86 -22.65 33.38
C GLU A 661 -30.20 -21.52 34.37
N ILE A 662 -29.20 -21.03 35.10
CA ILE A 662 -29.35 -19.92 36.05
C ILE A 662 -29.53 -18.60 35.30
N GLU A 663 -28.72 -18.34 34.27
CA GLU A 663 -28.90 -17.18 33.37
C GLU A 663 -30.30 -17.16 32.74
N ALA A 664 -30.77 -18.32 32.24
CA ALA A 664 -32.12 -18.46 31.71
C ALA A 664 -33.19 -18.14 32.78
N LYS A 665 -33.01 -18.60 34.03
CA LYS A 665 -33.96 -18.36 35.11
C LYS A 665 -33.95 -16.91 35.63
N ILE A 666 -32.78 -16.25 35.67
CA ILE A 666 -32.65 -14.80 35.91
C ILE A 666 -33.43 -14.04 34.82
N LYS A 667 -33.20 -14.37 33.54
CA LYS A 667 -33.87 -13.73 32.40
C LYS A 667 -35.38 -13.95 32.41
N GLU A 668 -35.83 -15.16 32.77
CA GLU A 668 -37.25 -15.50 32.92
C GLU A 668 -37.92 -14.65 34.03
N LEU A 669 -37.32 -14.61 35.23
CA LEU A 669 -37.81 -13.82 36.35
C LEU A 669 -37.86 -12.32 36.02
N THR A 670 -36.77 -11.79 35.46
CA THR A 670 -36.64 -10.39 35.05
C THR A 670 -37.68 -10.03 33.97
N SER A 671 -37.88 -10.90 32.99
CA SER A 671 -38.87 -10.71 31.92
C SER A 671 -40.31 -10.74 32.41
N MET A 672 -40.62 -11.46 33.50
CA MET A 672 -41.95 -11.47 34.10
C MET A 672 -42.20 -10.29 35.04
N CYS A 673 -41.18 -9.83 35.78
CA CYS A 673 -41.34 -8.83 36.82
C CYS A 673 -41.17 -7.39 36.32
N ASN A 674 -40.14 -7.09 35.50
CA ASN A 674 -39.84 -5.72 35.08
C ASN A 674 -40.98 -5.02 34.33
N PRO A 675 -41.68 -5.63 33.36
CA PRO A 675 -42.78 -4.97 32.64
C PRO A 675 -43.99 -4.60 33.51
N ILE A 676 -44.09 -5.18 34.72
CA ILE A 676 -45.12 -4.85 35.71
C ILE A 676 -44.63 -3.71 36.59
N ILE A 677 -43.39 -3.81 37.10
CA ILE A 677 -42.79 -2.84 38.01
C ILE A 677 -42.51 -1.49 37.32
N SER A 678 -42.24 -1.50 36.02
CA SER A 678 -42.02 -0.29 35.22
C SER A 678 -43.31 0.42 34.78
N LYS A 679 -44.49 -0.03 35.21
CA LYS A 679 -45.76 0.65 34.88
C LYS A 679 -45.77 2.07 35.48
N PRO A 680 -45.93 3.13 34.67
CA PRO A 680 -45.94 4.50 35.18
C PRO A 680 -47.20 4.78 36.01
N LYS A 681 -47.08 5.70 36.97
CA LYS A 681 -48.23 6.20 37.73
C LYS A 681 -49.28 6.83 36.81
N PRO A 682 -50.59 6.61 37.04
CA PRO A 682 -51.64 7.38 36.40
C PRO A 682 -51.42 8.89 36.61
N LYS A 683 -51.60 9.71 35.57
CA LYS A 683 -51.62 11.17 35.73
C LYS A 683 -52.89 11.57 36.47
N VAL A 684 -52.72 12.34 37.54
CA VAL A 684 -53.83 12.98 38.26
C VAL A 684 -54.25 14.23 37.48
N GLU A 685 -55.50 14.29 37.02
CA GLU A 685 -56.10 15.53 36.53
C GLU A 685 -56.45 16.44 37.72
N PRO A 686 -56.23 17.76 37.62
CA PRO A 686 -56.53 18.69 38.71
C PRO A 686 -58.06 18.84 38.93
N PRO A 687 -58.52 19.20 40.14
CA PRO A 687 -59.95 19.24 40.45
C PRO A 687 -60.71 20.33 39.67
N LYS A 688 -62.00 20.08 39.41
CA LYS A 688 -62.95 21.15 39.12
C LYS A 688 -63.25 21.88 40.43
N GLU A 689 -62.98 23.18 40.48
CA GLU A 689 -63.39 24.02 41.62
C GLU A 689 -64.91 24.22 41.67
N GLU A 690 -65.41 24.53 42.86
CA GLU A 690 -66.83 24.67 43.18
C GLU A 690 -67.43 25.98 42.64
N GLN A 691 -68.77 26.05 42.58
CA GLN A 691 -69.44 27.27 43.03
C GLN A 691 -70.85 27.01 43.57
N LYS A 692 -71.21 27.75 44.63
CA LYS A 692 -72.55 27.80 45.22
C LYS A 692 -73.33 28.99 44.68
N ASN A 693 -74.64 28.82 44.57
CA ASN A 693 -75.72 29.82 44.62
C ASN A 693 -75.41 31.27 44.22
N ALA A 694 -76.02 31.71 43.12
CA ALA A 694 -76.70 33.00 43.06
C ALA A 694 -77.94 32.89 42.16
N GLU A 695 -79.05 33.51 42.55
CA GLU A 695 -80.21 33.71 41.67
C GLU A 695 -80.17 35.11 41.02
N GLN A 696 -80.77 35.20 39.83
CA GLN A 696 -81.18 36.40 39.08
C GLN A 696 -80.13 37.29 38.35
N ASN A 697 -80.20 37.17 37.02
CA ASN A 697 -80.14 38.22 35.99
C ASN A 697 -78.75 38.77 35.54
N GLY A 698 -78.56 38.85 34.20
CA GLY A 698 -77.33 39.30 33.50
C GLY A 698 -77.35 40.79 33.08
N PRO A 699 -76.77 41.23 31.93
CA PRO A 699 -76.70 40.49 30.63
C PRO A 699 -75.44 40.66 29.69
N VAL A 700 -75.17 39.62 28.87
CA VAL A 700 -74.94 39.64 27.38
C VAL A 700 -73.61 40.14 26.70
N ASP A 701 -73.16 39.35 25.69
CA ASP A 701 -72.25 39.54 24.52
C ASP A 701 -70.76 39.98 24.63
N GLY A 702 -69.82 39.54 23.74
CA GLY A 702 -69.90 38.52 22.67
C GLY A 702 -68.73 38.51 21.63
N GLN A 703 -68.46 37.34 21.00
CA GLN A 703 -67.63 37.05 19.78
C GLN A 703 -66.11 37.37 19.84
N GLY A 704 -65.17 36.75 19.09
CA GLY A 704 -65.12 35.66 18.07
C GLY A 704 -63.74 35.70 17.34
N ASP A 705 -63.22 34.74 16.55
CA ASP A 705 -63.57 33.33 16.25
C ASP A 705 -62.34 32.60 15.57
N ASN A 706 -62.50 31.43 14.90
CA ASN A 706 -61.44 30.58 14.29
C ASN A 706 -61.75 30.21 12.80
N PRO A 707 -60.85 29.60 11.95
CA PRO A 707 -60.75 28.11 11.83
C PRO A 707 -59.45 27.52 11.16
N GLY A 708 -59.43 26.18 10.93
CA GLY A 708 -58.51 25.45 10.01
C GLY A 708 -59.28 24.43 9.12
N PRO A 709 -58.66 23.67 8.16
CA PRO A 709 -58.49 22.19 8.34
C PRO A 709 -57.41 21.44 7.49
N GLN A 710 -57.10 20.17 7.87
CA GLN A 710 -56.82 18.91 7.07
C GLN A 710 -55.88 18.88 5.82
N ALA A 711 -55.24 17.77 5.36
CA ALA A 711 -54.76 16.47 5.91
C ALA A 711 -53.96 15.65 4.83
N ALA A 712 -53.25 14.56 5.23
CA ALA A 712 -52.91 13.31 4.47
C ALA A 712 -51.48 13.00 3.87
N GLU A 713 -50.97 11.79 4.23
CA GLU A 713 -50.11 10.76 3.54
C GLU A 713 -48.56 10.79 3.25
N GLN A 714 -47.87 9.79 3.86
CA GLN A 714 -46.78 8.85 3.41
C GLN A 714 -45.37 9.31 2.94
N GLY A 715 -44.27 8.55 3.25
CA GLY A 715 -42.94 8.80 2.60
C GLY A 715 -41.59 8.06 2.91
N ALA A 716 -41.31 7.46 4.08
CA ALA A 716 -40.13 6.58 4.43
C ALA A 716 -38.62 7.03 4.27
N ASP A 717 -37.81 6.73 5.32
CA ASP A 717 -36.36 6.33 5.38
C ASP A 717 -35.21 7.20 4.79
N THR A 718 -33.94 7.21 5.28
CA THR A 718 -33.17 6.46 6.33
C THR A 718 -31.99 7.29 6.93
N ALA A 719 -31.32 6.76 7.99
CA ALA A 719 -29.87 6.87 8.33
C ALA A 719 -29.37 7.61 9.62
N VAL A 720 -28.37 6.96 10.23
CA VAL A 720 -27.49 7.16 11.42
C VAL A 720 -26.60 8.45 11.46
N PRO A 721 -25.80 8.75 12.53
CA PRO A 721 -25.66 8.17 13.89
C PRO A 721 -25.62 9.21 15.06
N SER A 722 -25.26 8.75 16.27
CA SER A 722 -24.92 9.52 17.49
C SER A 722 -23.50 10.11 17.52
N ASP A 723 -23.26 11.09 18.40
CA ASP A 723 -21.91 11.41 18.94
C ASP A 723 -21.99 11.84 20.42
N SER A 724 -20.89 11.71 21.18
CA SER A 724 -20.80 11.99 22.62
C SER A 724 -19.37 12.20 23.11
N ASP A 725 -19.10 13.22 23.94
CA ASP A 725 -17.75 13.48 24.48
C ASP A 725 -17.76 14.11 25.89
N LYS A 726 -17.10 13.46 26.86
CA LYS A 726 -16.06 14.08 27.72
C LYS A 726 -15.32 13.10 28.65
N LYS A 727 -14.12 12.72 28.18
CA LYS A 727 -12.86 12.37 28.86
C LYS A 727 -12.79 12.15 30.39
N LEU A 728 -12.03 11.11 30.76
CA LEU A 728 -11.22 10.98 31.98
C LEU A 728 -9.75 10.63 31.57
N PRO A 729 -8.74 10.77 32.47
CA PRO A 729 -7.33 10.87 32.06
C PRO A 729 -6.56 9.55 31.94
N GLU A 730 -5.39 9.64 31.29
CA GLU A 730 -4.40 8.58 31.05
C GLU A 730 -3.50 8.32 32.29
N MET A 731 -2.79 7.18 32.30
CA MET A 731 -1.63 6.93 33.15
C MET A 731 -0.43 6.58 32.28
N ASP A 732 0.74 7.12 32.61
CA ASP A 732 2.02 6.78 31.98
C ASP A 732 2.50 5.36 32.37
N ILE A 733 3.26 4.73 31.46
CA ILE A 733 4.09 3.55 31.71
C ILE A 733 5.41 3.75 30.94
N ASP A 734 6.54 3.60 31.63
CA ASP A 734 7.91 3.60 31.07
C ASP A 734 8.27 2.27 30.34
#